data_AF-A0A6V8N069-F1
#
_entry.id   AF-A0A6V8N069-F1
#
_cell.length_a   1.000
_cell.length_b   1.000
_cell.length_c   1.000
_cell.angle_alpha   90.00
_cell.angle_beta   90.00
_cell.angle_gamma   90.00
#
_symmetry.space_group_name_H-M   'P 1'
#
loop_
_entity.id
_entity.type
_entity.pdbx_description
1 polymer ?
#
loop_
_entity_poly.entity_id
_entity_poly.type
_entity_poly.pdbx_seq_one_letter_code
_entity_poly.pdbx_strand_id
1 'polypeptide(L)'
;MVNVPDTENGWLQRFFTAPNALRWGALEDTMIDPLLRDELVAWLSVLGQHGDDLPVLLPRLTDQRTRWYVCSANPQIIAQVREEVEALVAHAYALVEAYPRLDAADPCEAALLERFGTGVCTIDVESGCHSVVLRKFEVYRQLVLRRPQRSAVGARPVGRVRLDFDKALLAGCFDEARSYIDEMRGSGRLSLQNQRFLEIRLLAAQGRWQVVVGNPAYLRSVIDLPLPRRIAGDLIESLYQCHLQQYELSDDPSGAIEAFRQEIRPRYARLFRARNGLKTPTALTSFLLNELCTDAVDAAHCSRLMDEYPPAAPGYPFAKRIAEMAWQEPVVLKDAAVRAREAYEDDRQEVALELYCTCDPDPEILKQVLRCLAWAKAPEDCDRAWRYCRSCPEEWLEALPARLKETYLALQDRFVSPRISDWCDWAEFILNGGDRVQAELIAQQEADQWSLRDFVSSEEKIHKFCTLLDKGMSSAPDFFQSQFPVVYEFVSASPTPLPNLRPLYVELLQLLALSSSVSESDLVLAQELVRNLLVVGTSPEVYQDVIDAVNELWDKSNSLQYLDWALDLAEMLAINPRPKPELGLRMFLKILQFVQSNRHRVDDASWLTLDMLGLDFEATSYVEQIRPAAEVVQVGTSPELQGKKVGIYSLTEQAALRAKRSLEVLYPGVIVEVNHDHESTQALMNLAKSADIFVFAWRSSKHQAYYCVKECVQKHRFLQPSGKGSTTIVRSVSEHVRKNA
;
A
#
# COMPACT_ATOMS: atom_id res chain seq x y z
N MET A 1 -46.74 26.64 -2.90
CA MET A 1 -46.43 25.55 -1.95
C MET A 1 -44.94 25.32 -1.90
N VAL A 2 -44.34 25.45 -0.72
CA VAL A 2 -42.94 25.08 -0.49
C VAL A 2 -42.83 23.57 -0.59
N ASN A 3 -42.03 23.06 -1.54
CA ASN A 3 -41.92 21.63 -1.82
C ASN A 3 -40.96 20.98 -0.80
N VAL A 4 -41.49 20.58 0.35
CA VAL A 4 -40.76 19.84 1.40
C VAL A 4 -41.30 18.40 1.44
N PRO A 5 -40.46 17.35 1.57
CA PRO A 5 -40.92 15.97 1.66
C PRO A 5 -41.98 15.74 2.74
N ASP A 6 -42.89 14.79 2.50
CA ASP A 6 -43.98 14.46 3.45
C ASP A 6 -43.48 14.07 4.85
N THR A 7 -42.26 13.54 4.94
CA THR A 7 -41.60 13.19 6.20
C THR A 7 -41.30 14.39 7.08
N GLU A 8 -41.09 15.58 6.50
CA GLU A 8 -40.78 16.80 7.25
C GLU A 8 -42.05 17.61 7.60
N ASN A 9 -43.15 17.40 6.87
CA ASN A 9 -44.41 18.16 7.06
C ASN A 9 -44.96 18.03 8.49
N GLY A 10 -44.89 16.83 9.10
CA GLY A 10 -45.53 16.55 10.38
C GLY A 10 -44.98 17.37 11.56
N TRP A 11 -43.66 17.56 11.65
CA TRP A 11 -43.06 18.36 12.73
C TRP A 11 -43.02 19.85 12.37
N LEU A 12 -42.89 20.22 11.10
CA LEU A 12 -42.98 21.62 10.66
C LEU A 12 -44.36 22.22 10.98
N GLN A 13 -45.43 21.46 10.74
CA GLN A 13 -46.78 21.86 11.15
C GLN A 13 -46.87 22.15 12.65
N ARG A 14 -46.22 21.33 13.49
CA ARG A 14 -46.15 21.54 14.95
C ARG A 14 -45.29 22.75 15.33
N PHE A 15 -44.15 22.93 14.69
CA PHE A 15 -43.25 24.06 14.93
C PHE A 15 -43.91 25.42 14.63
N PHE A 16 -44.75 25.49 13.59
CA PHE A 16 -45.52 26.68 13.24
C PHE A 16 -46.93 26.71 13.88
N THR A 17 -47.07 26.13 15.09
CA THR A 17 -48.25 26.32 15.95
C THR A 17 -47.98 27.33 17.07
N ALA A 18 -49.00 27.62 17.90
CA ALA A 18 -48.86 28.62 18.96
C ALA A 18 -47.87 28.05 19.99
N PRO A 19 -46.90 28.84 20.47
CA PRO A 19 -46.88 30.31 20.48
C PRO A 19 -46.15 30.99 19.29
N ASN A 20 -45.77 30.29 18.23
CA ASN A 20 -45.26 30.93 17.02
C ASN A 20 -46.39 31.72 16.32
N ALA A 21 -46.14 32.99 16.02
CA ALA A 21 -47.06 33.83 15.26
C ALA A 21 -47.15 33.41 13.79
N LEU A 22 -46.09 32.79 13.24
CA LEU A 22 -46.11 32.20 11.91
C LEU A 22 -46.89 30.89 11.91
N ARG A 23 -47.80 30.72 10.93
CA ARG A 23 -48.62 29.52 10.76
C ARG A 23 -48.26 28.79 9.48
N TRP A 24 -48.09 27.47 9.55
CA TRP A 24 -47.68 26.64 8.40
C TRP A 24 -48.58 26.84 7.18
N GLY A 25 -49.90 26.81 7.37
CA GLY A 25 -50.88 27.01 6.30
C GLY A 25 -51.04 28.46 5.80
N ALA A 26 -50.41 29.44 6.46
CA ALA A 26 -50.47 30.86 6.11
C ALA A 26 -49.11 31.43 5.71
N LEU A 27 -48.10 30.59 5.44
CA LEU A 27 -46.78 31.05 4.98
C LEU A 27 -46.83 31.74 3.59
N GLU A 28 -47.91 31.53 2.84
CA GLU A 28 -48.19 32.22 1.56
C GLU A 28 -48.93 33.56 1.75
N ASP A 29 -49.37 33.87 2.97
CA ASP A 29 -50.24 35.02 3.26
C ASP A 29 -49.47 36.34 3.22
N THR A 30 -49.98 37.36 2.50
CA THR A 30 -49.29 38.65 2.20
C THR A 30 -48.94 39.54 3.41
N MET A 31 -49.35 39.16 4.62
CA MET A 31 -49.13 39.91 5.86
C MET A 31 -47.76 39.66 6.54
N ILE A 32 -47.00 38.66 6.10
CA ILE A 32 -45.63 38.38 6.60
C ILE A 32 -44.64 39.29 5.88
N ASP A 33 -43.69 39.88 6.62
CA ASP A 33 -42.54 40.63 6.09
C ASP A 33 -41.92 39.87 4.90
N PRO A 34 -41.89 40.46 3.69
CA PRO A 34 -41.36 39.81 2.50
C PRO A 34 -39.96 39.25 2.68
N LEU A 35 -39.07 39.98 3.39
CA LEU A 35 -37.67 39.57 3.56
C LEU A 35 -37.56 38.31 4.44
N LEU A 36 -38.39 38.23 5.48
CA LEU A 36 -38.48 37.07 6.36
C LEU A 36 -39.06 35.86 5.64
N ARG A 37 -40.09 36.09 4.82
CA ARG A 37 -40.75 35.04 4.04
C ARG A 37 -39.79 34.43 3.02
N ASP A 38 -39.10 35.27 2.26
CA ASP A 38 -38.17 34.82 1.23
C ASP A 38 -37.04 33.98 1.85
N GLU A 39 -36.52 34.42 2.99
CA GLU A 39 -35.48 33.70 3.71
C GLU A 39 -35.97 32.35 4.26
N LEU A 40 -37.16 32.32 4.86
CA LEU A 40 -37.76 31.08 5.36
C LEU A 40 -38.03 30.08 4.22
N VAL A 41 -38.63 30.52 3.11
CA VAL A 41 -38.94 29.65 1.96
C VAL A 41 -37.66 29.04 1.40
N ALA A 42 -36.60 29.81 1.33
CA ALA A 42 -35.34 29.33 0.82
C ALA A 42 -34.65 28.33 1.76
N TRP A 43 -34.70 28.49 3.09
CA TRP A 43 -34.21 27.46 4.02
C TRP A 43 -35.05 26.19 4.01
N LEU A 44 -36.37 26.31 3.85
CA LEU A 44 -37.24 25.13 3.67
C LEU A 44 -36.93 24.40 2.35
N SER A 45 -36.58 25.13 1.27
CA SER A 45 -36.10 24.51 0.03
C SER A 45 -34.75 23.80 0.22
N VAL A 46 -33.85 24.33 1.05
CA VAL A 46 -32.58 23.67 1.40
C VAL A 46 -32.86 22.34 2.11
N LEU A 47 -33.75 22.36 3.12
CA LEU A 47 -34.17 21.15 3.83
C LEU A 47 -34.79 20.12 2.88
N GLY A 48 -35.64 20.56 1.95
CA GLY A 48 -36.30 19.66 0.99
C GLY A 48 -35.35 19.04 -0.04
N GLN A 49 -34.29 19.74 -0.44
CA GLN A 49 -33.33 19.27 -1.46
C GLN A 49 -32.16 18.48 -0.87
N HIS A 50 -31.70 18.85 0.34
CA HIS A 50 -30.46 18.34 0.93
C HIS A 50 -30.68 17.56 2.24
N GLY A 51 -31.89 17.55 2.80
CA GLY A 51 -32.18 16.81 4.04
C GLY A 51 -31.26 17.20 5.18
N ASP A 52 -30.64 16.20 5.82
CA ASP A 52 -29.73 16.38 6.96
C ASP A 52 -28.28 16.72 6.58
N ASP A 53 -27.95 16.77 5.27
CA ASP A 53 -26.60 17.08 4.79
C ASP A 53 -26.24 18.57 4.95
N LEU A 54 -27.24 19.43 5.19
CA LEU A 54 -27.07 20.86 5.43
C LEU A 54 -27.92 21.31 6.64
N PRO A 55 -27.53 22.39 7.35
CA PRO A 55 -28.36 22.95 8.40
C PRO A 55 -29.63 23.62 7.85
N VAL A 56 -30.64 23.76 8.70
CA VAL A 56 -31.84 24.56 8.43
C VAL A 56 -32.01 25.64 9.48
N LEU A 57 -32.41 26.85 9.06
CA LEU A 57 -32.70 27.98 9.95
C LEU A 57 -34.21 28.25 9.96
N LEU A 58 -34.80 28.25 11.15
CA LEU A 58 -36.25 28.42 11.34
C LEU A 58 -36.57 29.58 12.29
N PRO A 59 -37.44 30.53 11.89
CA PRO A 59 -37.85 31.63 12.74
C PRO A 59 -39.05 31.27 13.61
N ARG A 60 -39.01 31.76 14.85
CA ARG A 60 -40.15 31.86 15.76
C ARG A 60 -40.41 33.32 16.07
N LEU A 61 -41.59 33.78 15.68
CA LEU A 61 -42.05 35.13 15.97
C LEU A 61 -42.96 35.08 17.20
N THR A 62 -42.65 35.90 18.18
CA THR A 62 -43.52 36.15 19.35
C THR A 62 -43.74 37.65 19.47
N ASP A 63 -44.74 38.07 20.26
CA ASP A 63 -45.09 39.48 20.46
C ASP A 63 -43.93 40.35 20.98
N GLN A 64 -42.86 39.74 21.50
CA GLN A 64 -41.76 40.43 22.15
C GLN A 64 -40.44 40.39 21.35
N ARG A 65 -40.14 39.32 20.58
CA ARG A 65 -38.86 39.14 19.85
C ARG A 65 -38.98 38.12 18.70
N THR A 66 -38.05 38.18 17.73
CA THR A 66 -37.80 37.10 16.76
C THR A 66 -36.60 36.27 17.22
N ARG A 67 -36.85 34.99 17.45
CA ARG A 67 -35.82 33.99 17.74
C ARG A 67 -35.66 33.08 16.53
N TRP A 68 -34.42 32.81 16.13
CA TRP A 68 -34.12 31.82 15.12
C TRP A 68 -33.54 30.57 15.77
N TYR A 69 -33.90 29.42 15.20
CA TYR A 69 -33.34 28.12 15.55
C TYR A 69 -32.53 27.62 14.38
N VAL A 70 -31.26 27.31 14.62
CA VAL A 70 -30.41 26.62 13.65
C VAL A 70 -30.38 25.16 14.04
N CYS A 71 -30.76 24.30 13.11
CA CYS A 71 -31.00 22.88 13.38
C CYS A 71 -30.23 22.00 12.40
N SER A 72 -29.68 20.90 12.90
CA SER A 72 -29.17 19.79 12.08
C SER A 72 -29.17 18.49 12.89
N ALA A 73 -29.56 17.39 12.26
CA ALA A 73 -29.49 16.06 12.87
C ALA A 73 -28.06 15.49 12.87
N ASN A 74 -27.15 16.07 12.07
CA ASN A 74 -25.76 15.64 11.99
C ASN A 74 -24.91 16.38 13.05
N PRO A 75 -24.30 15.66 14.02
CA PRO A 75 -23.50 16.27 15.09
C PRO A 75 -22.29 17.07 14.60
N GLN A 76 -21.69 16.69 13.45
CA GLN A 76 -20.55 17.39 12.88
C GLN A 76 -20.98 18.71 12.26
N ILE A 77 -22.10 18.71 11.55
CA ILE A 77 -22.67 19.92 10.94
C ILE A 77 -23.06 20.90 12.03
N ILE A 78 -23.83 20.48 13.05
CA ILE A 78 -24.26 21.44 14.08
C ILE A 78 -23.08 22.02 14.87
N ALA A 79 -22.04 21.24 15.16
CA ALA A 79 -20.83 21.74 15.83
C ALA A 79 -20.15 22.84 15.01
N GLN A 80 -20.02 22.62 13.70
CA GLN A 80 -19.42 23.60 12.80
C GLN A 80 -20.30 24.84 12.62
N VAL A 81 -21.59 24.64 12.38
CA VAL A 81 -22.55 25.71 12.09
C VAL A 81 -22.68 26.66 13.28
N ARG A 82 -22.54 26.15 14.52
CA ARG A 82 -22.50 26.98 15.74
C ARG A 82 -21.39 28.02 15.67
N GLU A 83 -20.17 27.60 15.35
CA GLU A 83 -19.02 28.51 15.23
C GLU A 83 -19.21 29.50 14.06
N GLU A 84 -19.71 29.03 12.92
CA GLU A 84 -19.90 29.85 11.72
C GLU A 84 -20.97 30.93 11.93
N VAL A 85 -22.11 30.57 12.51
CA VAL A 85 -23.22 31.49 12.82
C VAL A 85 -22.83 32.47 13.92
N GLU A 86 -22.14 32.01 14.96
CA GLU A 86 -21.60 32.87 16.00
C GLU A 86 -20.64 33.90 15.40
N ALA A 87 -19.66 33.49 14.61
CA ALA A 87 -18.74 34.41 13.94
C ALA A 87 -19.44 35.41 12.99
N LEU A 88 -20.52 34.97 12.34
CA LEU A 88 -21.25 35.79 11.37
C LEU A 88 -22.11 36.88 12.03
N VAL A 89 -22.75 36.57 13.17
CA VAL A 89 -23.80 37.40 13.76
C VAL A 89 -23.42 37.99 15.13
N ALA A 90 -22.43 37.43 15.85
CA ALA A 90 -22.15 37.78 17.23
C ALA A 90 -21.69 39.24 17.45
N HIS A 91 -22.00 39.71 18.66
CA HIS A 91 -21.54 40.94 19.34
C HIS A 91 -21.96 42.29 18.74
N ALA A 92 -22.75 42.32 17.67
CA ALA A 92 -23.35 43.59 17.16
C ALA A 92 -24.84 43.51 16.78
N TYR A 93 -25.43 42.31 16.60
CA TYR A 93 -26.80 42.18 16.04
C TYR A 93 -27.70 41.14 16.70
N ALA A 94 -27.13 40.10 17.32
CA ALA A 94 -27.89 39.04 17.98
C ALA A 94 -27.08 38.35 19.08
N LEU A 95 -27.79 37.72 20.03
CA LEU A 95 -27.22 36.80 21.02
C LEU A 95 -27.35 35.36 20.51
N VAL A 96 -26.25 34.64 20.43
CA VAL A 96 -26.23 33.22 20.02
C VAL A 96 -26.04 32.34 21.25
N GLU A 97 -26.97 31.42 21.52
CA GLU A 97 -26.78 30.38 22.52
C GLU A 97 -26.47 29.08 21.79
N ALA A 98 -25.20 28.66 21.81
CA ALA A 98 -24.75 27.46 21.12
C ALA A 98 -25.40 26.18 21.65
N TYR A 99 -25.70 26.12 22.95
CA TYR A 99 -26.29 24.96 23.62
C TYR A 99 -27.54 25.38 24.41
N PRO A 100 -28.65 25.70 23.73
CA PRO A 100 -29.86 26.16 24.39
C PRO A 100 -30.52 24.99 25.15
N ARG A 101 -31.11 25.30 26.30
CA ARG A 101 -31.99 24.37 27.01
C ARG A 101 -33.41 24.54 26.49
N LEU A 102 -33.80 23.70 25.54
CA LEU A 102 -35.14 23.69 24.96
C LEU A 102 -36.20 23.17 25.96
N ASP A 103 -37.39 23.75 25.92
CA ASP A 103 -38.54 23.40 26.74
C ASP A 103 -39.43 22.36 26.05
N ALA A 104 -39.48 21.15 26.62
CA ALA A 104 -40.33 20.08 26.10
C ALA A 104 -41.84 20.34 26.30
N ALA A 105 -42.24 21.30 27.14
CA ALA A 105 -43.63 21.71 27.29
C ALA A 105 -44.08 22.71 26.21
N ASP A 106 -43.15 23.36 25.51
CA ASP A 106 -43.43 24.26 24.41
C ASP A 106 -43.61 23.47 23.10
N PRO A 107 -44.76 23.56 22.40
CA PRO A 107 -45.01 22.76 21.19
C PRO A 107 -44.00 23.00 20.06
N CYS A 108 -43.43 24.20 19.95
CA CYS A 108 -42.42 24.51 18.94
C CYS A 108 -41.09 23.85 19.29
N GLU A 109 -40.62 24.01 20.53
CA GLU A 109 -39.33 23.47 20.96
C GLU A 109 -39.38 21.94 21.14
N ALA A 110 -40.52 21.38 21.53
CA ALA A 110 -40.77 19.94 21.55
C ALA A 110 -40.63 19.32 20.14
N ALA A 111 -41.14 19.99 19.10
CA ALA A 111 -40.99 19.53 17.72
C ALA A 111 -39.53 19.53 17.26
N LEU A 112 -38.74 20.52 17.68
CA LEU A 112 -37.30 20.57 17.39
C LEU A 112 -36.51 19.50 18.16
N LEU A 113 -36.84 19.29 19.43
CA LEU A 113 -36.23 18.24 20.26
C LEU A 113 -36.48 16.84 19.68
N GLU A 114 -37.67 16.58 19.18
CA GLU A 114 -38.03 15.30 18.58
C GLU A 114 -37.28 15.04 17.27
N ARG A 115 -37.08 16.07 16.41
CA ARG A 115 -36.44 15.92 15.10
C ARG A 115 -34.90 16.00 15.14
N PHE A 116 -34.34 16.83 16.01
CA PHE A 116 -32.92 17.18 16.00
C PHE A 116 -32.19 16.89 17.32
N GLY A 117 -32.91 16.51 18.39
CA GLY A 117 -32.32 16.25 19.70
C GLY A 117 -31.53 17.44 20.23
N THR A 118 -30.24 17.23 20.54
CA THR A 118 -29.33 18.30 20.99
C THR A 118 -28.72 19.13 19.85
N GLY A 119 -29.09 18.83 18.61
CA GLY A 119 -28.59 19.46 17.38
C GLY A 119 -29.25 20.80 17.05
N VAL A 120 -29.42 21.67 18.06
CA VAL A 120 -30.07 22.97 17.93
C VAL A 120 -29.19 24.06 18.56
N CYS A 121 -29.14 25.24 17.94
CA CYS A 121 -28.73 26.48 18.60
C CYS A 121 -29.75 27.60 18.36
N THR A 122 -29.80 28.58 19.26
CA THR A 122 -30.74 29.71 19.18
C THR A 122 -30.00 31.00 18.87
N ILE A 123 -30.67 31.88 18.13
CA ILE A 123 -30.20 33.23 17.81
C ILE A 123 -31.34 34.19 18.17
N ASP A 124 -31.12 34.98 19.21
CA ASP A 124 -32.04 36.03 19.63
C ASP A 124 -31.63 37.36 18.99
N VAL A 125 -32.43 37.82 18.03
CA VAL A 125 -32.14 39.03 17.25
C VAL A 125 -32.46 40.28 18.06
N GLU A 126 -31.54 41.24 18.10
CA GLU A 126 -31.78 42.52 18.76
C GLU A 126 -32.79 43.38 17.99
N SER A 127 -33.57 44.18 18.72
CA SER A 127 -34.57 45.08 18.14
C SER A 127 -33.95 46.06 17.15
N GLY A 128 -34.47 46.10 15.92
CA GLY A 128 -33.95 46.95 14.84
C GLY A 128 -32.88 46.33 13.95
N CYS A 129 -32.35 45.14 14.31
CA CYS A 129 -31.30 44.45 13.56
C CYS A 129 -31.82 43.37 12.59
N HIS A 130 -33.14 43.16 12.52
CA HIS A 130 -33.76 42.08 11.74
C HIS A 130 -33.31 42.02 10.27
N SER A 131 -33.31 43.15 9.57
CA SER A 131 -32.93 43.19 8.15
C SER A 131 -31.44 42.89 7.92
N VAL A 132 -30.57 43.25 8.87
CA VAL A 132 -29.14 42.97 8.80
C VAL A 132 -28.86 41.48 9.03
N VAL A 133 -29.53 40.88 10.01
CA VAL A 133 -29.42 39.45 10.31
C VAL A 133 -29.94 38.61 9.14
N LEU A 134 -31.09 38.98 8.55
CA LEU A 134 -31.64 38.29 7.37
C LEU A 134 -30.67 38.30 6.19
N ARG A 135 -30.03 39.44 5.88
CA ARG A 135 -28.99 39.51 4.84
C ARG A 135 -27.78 38.63 5.15
N LYS A 136 -27.39 38.52 6.42
CA LYS A 136 -26.30 37.61 6.84
C LYS A 136 -26.69 36.16 6.64
N PHE A 137 -27.92 35.77 6.98
CA PHE A 137 -28.42 34.42 6.71
C PHE A 137 -28.48 34.09 5.22
N GLU A 138 -28.85 35.06 4.38
CA GLU A 138 -28.82 34.89 2.93
C GLU A 138 -27.39 34.59 2.44
N VAL A 139 -26.40 35.39 2.87
CA VAL A 139 -24.97 35.17 2.53
C VAL A 139 -24.51 33.80 3.02
N TYR A 140 -24.88 33.44 4.25
CA TYR A 140 -24.53 32.14 4.83
C TYR A 140 -25.13 30.98 4.04
N ARG A 141 -26.41 31.06 3.67
CA ARG A 141 -27.07 30.05 2.82
C ARG A 141 -26.33 29.87 1.49
N GLN A 142 -25.98 30.98 0.85
CA GLN A 142 -25.22 30.94 -0.42
C GLN A 142 -23.84 30.30 -0.26
N LEU A 143 -23.15 30.54 0.86
CA LEU A 143 -21.87 29.92 1.18
C LEU A 143 -22.03 28.42 1.37
N VAL A 144 -22.99 27.99 2.18
CA VAL A 144 -23.25 26.58 2.49
C VAL A 144 -23.63 25.80 1.22
N LEU A 145 -24.47 26.38 0.35
CA LEU A 145 -24.87 25.74 -0.92
C LEU A 145 -23.74 25.63 -1.95
N ARG A 146 -22.75 26.53 -1.91
CA ARG A 146 -21.59 26.52 -2.82
C ARG A 146 -20.38 25.81 -2.22
N ARG A 147 -20.46 25.40 -0.96
CA ARG A 147 -19.35 24.82 -0.24
C ARG A 147 -19.01 23.46 -0.85
N PRO A 148 -17.76 23.22 -1.28
CA PRO A 148 -17.34 21.88 -1.68
C PRO A 148 -17.54 20.93 -0.50
N GLN A 149 -18.02 19.71 -0.74
CA GLN A 149 -18.04 18.66 0.27
C GLN A 149 -16.61 18.44 0.76
N ARG A 150 -16.27 19.05 1.91
CA ARG A 150 -15.04 18.72 2.61
C ARG A 150 -15.34 17.43 3.33
N SER A 151 -14.90 16.31 2.78
CA SER A 151 -14.67 15.12 3.59
C SER A 151 -13.73 15.56 4.70
N ALA A 152 -14.24 15.75 5.91
CA ALA A 152 -13.38 15.86 7.07
C ALA A 152 -12.50 14.61 7.01
N VAL A 153 -11.20 14.79 6.83
CA VAL A 153 -10.24 13.68 6.84
C VAL A 153 -10.20 13.21 8.29
N GLY A 154 -11.19 12.41 8.68
CA GLY A 154 -11.09 11.60 9.87
C GLY A 154 -9.81 10.80 9.74
N ALA A 155 -9.02 10.75 10.82
CA ALA A 155 -7.78 10.00 10.83
C ALA A 155 -8.03 8.61 10.22
N ARG A 156 -7.35 8.32 9.11
CA ARG A 156 -7.58 7.08 8.34
C ARG A 156 -7.39 5.89 9.28
N PRO A 157 -8.20 4.82 9.14
CA PRO A 157 -8.01 3.61 9.93
C PRO A 157 -6.57 3.10 9.77
N VAL A 158 -5.94 2.64 10.87
CA VAL A 158 -4.54 2.18 10.84
C VAL A 158 -4.33 1.08 9.80
N GLY A 159 -5.30 0.19 9.61
CA GLY A 159 -5.28 -0.83 8.57
C GLY A 159 -5.17 -0.25 7.14
N ARG A 160 -5.86 0.88 6.86
CA ARG A 160 -5.76 1.55 5.55
C ARG A 160 -4.40 2.20 5.35
N VAL A 161 -3.84 2.84 6.37
CA VAL A 161 -2.49 3.44 6.29
C VAL A 161 -1.41 2.37 6.15
N ARG A 162 -1.58 1.22 6.83
CA ARG A 162 -0.69 0.07 6.68
C ARG A 162 -0.78 -0.55 5.28
N LEU A 163 -1.98 -0.66 4.72
CA LEU A 163 -2.18 -1.09 3.34
C LEU A 163 -1.40 -0.21 2.35
N ASP A 164 -1.52 1.12 2.49
CA ASP A 164 -0.80 2.06 1.63
C ASP A 164 0.73 1.98 1.85
N PHE A 165 1.18 1.73 3.08
CA PHE A 165 2.59 1.43 3.37
C PHE A 165 3.08 0.18 2.62
N ASP A 166 2.34 -0.93 2.67
CA ASP A 166 2.74 -2.17 2.00
C ASP A 166 2.75 -2.00 0.47
N LYS A 167 1.76 -1.30 -0.11
CA LYS A 167 1.78 -0.91 -1.54
C LYS A 167 2.99 -0.04 -1.88
N ALA A 168 3.32 0.93 -1.04
CA ALA A 168 4.48 1.80 -1.26
C ALA A 168 5.81 1.05 -1.21
N LEU A 169 5.92 0.00 -0.37
CA LEU A 169 7.08 -0.89 -0.42
C LEU A 169 7.15 -1.67 -1.73
N LEU A 170 6.03 -2.25 -2.19
CA LEU A 170 5.98 -2.99 -3.45
C LEU A 170 6.25 -2.11 -4.68
N ALA A 171 5.76 -0.87 -4.66
CA ALA A 171 6.00 0.13 -5.70
C ALA A 171 7.44 0.69 -5.68
N GLY A 172 8.17 0.49 -4.57
CA GLY A 172 9.43 1.17 -4.31
C GLY A 172 9.26 2.67 -4.01
N CYS A 173 8.07 3.17 -3.69
CA CYS A 173 7.84 4.57 -3.34
C CYS A 173 8.21 4.83 -1.88
N PHE A 174 9.50 4.79 -1.56
CA PHE A 174 9.95 4.81 -0.16
C PHE A 174 9.66 6.10 0.62
N ASP A 175 9.55 7.23 -0.06
CA ASP A 175 9.20 8.51 0.57
C ASP A 175 7.71 8.51 1.00
N GLU A 176 6.81 7.97 0.15
CA GLU A 176 5.42 7.72 0.54
C GLU A 176 5.35 6.73 1.71
N ALA A 177 6.09 5.61 1.64
CA ALA A 177 6.15 4.63 2.72
C ALA A 177 6.59 5.26 4.06
N ARG A 178 7.58 6.17 4.03
CA ARG A 178 8.01 6.91 5.23
C ARG A 178 6.90 7.81 5.77
N SER A 179 6.20 8.52 4.88
CA SER A 179 5.08 9.39 5.25
C SER A 179 3.95 8.63 5.97
N TYR A 180 3.68 7.39 5.56
CA TYR A 180 2.68 6.54 6.21
C TYR A 180 3.11 6.04 7.60
N ILE A 181 4.41 5.81 7.83
CA ILE A 181 4.94 5.56 9.18
C ILE A 181 4.71 6.80 10.07
N ASP A 182 5.00 7.99 9.55
CA ASP A 182 4.86 9.24 10.30
C ASP A 182 3.38 9.57 10.58
N GLU A 183 2.47 9.28 9.65
CA GLU A 183 1.01 9.36 9.85
C GLU A 183 0.54 8.40 10.96
N MET A 184 0.95 7.13 10.91
CA MET A 184 0.63 6.15 11.95
C MET A 184 1.18 6.58 13.31
N ARG A 185 2.39 7.13 13.36
CA ARG A 185 2.99 7.68 14.58
C ARG A 185 2.18 8.88 15.10
N GLY A 186 1.81 9.81 14.23
CA GLY A 186 1.02 11.00 14.56
C GLY A 186 -0.37 10.69 15.12
N SER A 187 -0.95 9.55 14.73
CA SER A 187 -2.25 9.09 15.24
C SER A 187 -2.23 8.55 16.68
N GLY A 188 -1.04 8.28 17.25
CA GLY A 188 -0.88 7.68 18.58
C GLY A 188 -1.29 6.19 18.68
N ARG A 189 -1.66 5.56 17.56
CA ARG A 189 -2.15 4.15 17.50
C ARG A 189 -1.06 3.12 17.18
N LEU A 190 0.21 3.51 17.21
CA LEU A 190 1.35 2.66 16.89
C LEU A 190 2.19 2.40 18.15
N SER A 191 2.37 1.13 18.52
CA SER A 191 3.29 0.75 19.60
C SER A 191 4.75 0.95 19.16
N LEU A 192 5.66 1.17 20.11
CA LEU A 192 7.09 1.29 19.81
C LEU A 192 7.64 0.05 19.10
N GLN A 193 7.11 -1.14 19.44
CA GLN A 193 7.44 -2.39 18.77
C GLN A 193 7.01 -2.38 17.30
N ASN A 194 5.76 -2.04 17.01
CA ASN A 194 5.25 -2.03 15.64
C ASN A 194 5.96 -0.97 14.78
N GLN A 195 6.32 0.17 15.38
CA GLN A 195 7.14 1.17 14.72
C GLN A 195 8.50 0.60 14.27
N ARG A 196 9.19 -0.13 15.15
CA ARG A 196 10.48 -0.76 14.82
C ARG A 196 10.37 -1.77 13.69
N PHE A 197 9.28 -2.54 13.66
CA PHE A 197 9.00 -3.48 12.58
C PHE A 197 8.82 -2.77 11.24
N LEU A 198 8.02 -1.69 11.18
CA LEU A 198 7.83 -0.91 9.95
C LEU A 198 9.13 -0.24 9.49
N GLU A 199 9.95 0.25 10.42
CA GLU A 199 11.25 0.84 10.10
C GLU A 199 12.23 -0.20 9.54
N ILE A 200 12.26 -1.41 10.08
CA ILE A 200 13.07 -2.53 9.55
C ILE A 200 12.60 -2.91 8.16
N ARG A 201 11.28 -3.06 7.95
CA ARG A 201 10.68 -3.35 6.63
C ARG A 201 11.13 -2.34 5.58
N LEU A 202 11.00 -1.05 5.91
CA LEU A 202 11.36 0.02 4.99
C LEU A 202 12.86 0.04 4.69
N LEU A 203 13.72 -0.14 5.69
CA LEU A 203 15.18 -0.19 5.48
C LEU A 203 15.60 -1.41 4.67
N ALA A 204 15.02 -2.58 4.93
CA ALA A 204 15.28 -3.81 4.18
C ALA A 204 14.83 -3.68 2.72
N ALA A 205 13.64 -3.13 2.46
CA ALA A 205 13.13 -2.87 1.12
C ALA A 205 13.99 -1.83 0.36
N GLN A 206 14.52 -0.82 1.05
CA GLN A 206 15.52 0.13 0.50
C GLN A 206 16.88 -0.51 0.22
N GLY A 207 17.10 -1.76 0.63
CA GLY A 207 18.38 -2.44 0.64
C GLY A 207 19.37 -1.88 1.68
N ARG A 208 18.97 -0.99 2.58
CA ARG A 208 19.85 -0.36 3.59
C ARG A 208 20.17 -1.31 4.75
N TRP A 209 20.57 -2.53 4.44
CA TRP A 209 20.88 -3.61 5.37
C TRP A 209 21.97 -3.22 6.36
N GLN A 210 22.99 -2.48 5.92
CA GLN A 210 24.05 -1.98 6.81
C GLN A 210 23.52 -1.06 7.91
N VAL A 211 22.42 -0.34 7.67
CA VAL A 211 21.78 0.51 8.68
C VAL A 211 21.00 -0.35 9.67
N VAL A 212 20.36 -1.42 9.19
CA VAL A 212 19.67 -2.41 10.03
C VAL A 212 20.68 -3.10 10.95
N VAL A 213 21.81 -3.57 10.40
CA VAL A 213 22.85 -4.34 11.11
C VAL A 213 23.78 -3.45 11.95
N GLY A 214 24.01 -2.21 11.53
CA GLY A 214 24.96 -1.28 12.13
C GLY A 214 24.66 -0.84 13.56
N ASN A 215 23.48 -1.19 14.11
CA ASN A 215 23.16 -1.00 15.53
C ASN A 215 22.81 -2.33 16.21
N PRO A 216 23.81 -3.07 16.74
CA PRO A 216 23.59 -4.36 17.38
C PRO A 216 22.68 -4.31 18.61
N ALA A 217 22.68 -3.20 19.35
CA ALA A 217 21.82 -3.04 20.52
C ALA A 217 20.35 -2.89 20.12
N TYR A 218 20.08 -2.11 19.07
CA TYR A 218 18.75 -1.99 18.47
C TYR A 218 18.23 -3.34 18.00
N LEU A 219 19.04 -4.10 17.24
CA LEU A 219 18.66 -5.42 16.75
C LEU A 219 18.35 -6.42 17.87
N ARG A 220 19.19 -6.50 18.90
CA ARG A 220 18.94 -7.38 20.05
C ARG A 220 17.60 -7.07 20.71
N SER A 221 17.28 -5.79 20.88
CA SER A 221 16.00 -5.38 21.46
C SER A 221 14.77 -5.72 20.61
N VAL A 222 14.96 -6.05 19.33
CA VAL A 222 13.91 -6.48 18.41
C VAL A 222 13.82 -8.00 18.35
N ILE A 223 14.95 -8.70 18.29
CA ILE A 223 15.03 -10.16 18.19
C ILE A 223 14.43 -10.88 19.41
N ASP A 224 14.44 -10.23 20.57
CA ASP A 224 13.84 -10.76 21.79
C ASP A 224 12.30 -10.73 21.80
N LEU A 225 11.68 -10.08 20.80
CA LEU A 225 10.22 -10.00 20.64
C LEU A 225 9.69 -11.15 19.78
N PRO A 226 8.40 -11.51 19.89
CA PRO A 226 7.76 -12.40 18.91
C PRO A 226 7.77 -11.72 17.54
N LEU A 227 8.65 -12.19 16.65
CA LEU A 227 8.86 -11.62 15.33
C LEU A 227 7.80 -12.15 14.35
N PRO A 228 7.07 -11.26 13.65
CA PRO A 228 6.33 -11.66 12.45
C PRO A 228 7.31 -12.26 11.43
N ARG A 229 6.87 -13.29 10.71
CA ARG A 229 7.69 -14.04 9.75
C ARG A 229 8.41 -13.15 8.73
N ARG A 230 7.71 -12.16 8.16
CA ARG A 230 8.29 -11.19 7.22
C ARG A 230 9.45 -10.39 7.84
N ILE A 231 9.30 -9.95 9.09
CA ILE A 231 10.37 -9.23 9.81
C ILE A 231 11.56 -10.13 10.07
N ALA A 232 11.33 -11.39 10.45
CA ALA A 232 12.42 -12.36 10.59
C ALA A 232 13.16 -12.56 9.26
N GLY A 233 12.43 -12.69 8.14
CA GLY A 233 12.98 -12.75 6.80
C GLY A 233 13.85 -11.53 6.45
N ASP A 234 13.34 -10.32 6.68
CA ASP A 234 14.07 -9.06 6.41
C ASP A 234 15.35 -8.93 7.25
N LEU A 235 15.33 -9.40 8.49
CA LEU A 235 16.49 -9.42 9.38
C LEU A 235 17.54 -10.44 8.94
N ILE A 236 17.12 -11.67 8.57
CA ILE A 236 18.01 -12.70 8.06
C ILE A 236 18.64 -12.24 6.74
N GLU A 237 17.84 -11.69 5.83
CA GLU A 237 18.30 -11.08 4.58
C GLU A 237 19.35 -10.00 4.86
N SER A 238 19.07 -9.09 5.79
CA SER A 238 20.00 -8.00 6.12
C SER A 238 21.35 -8.51 6.65
N LEU A 239 21.33 -9.53 7.51
CA LEU A 239 22.55 -10.17 8.02
C LEU A 239 23.30 -10.90 6.92
N TYR A 240 22.58 -11.62 6.05
CA TYR A 240 23.16 -12.34 4.92
C TYR A 240 23.88 -11.39 3.97
N GLN A 241 23.21 -10.31 3.56
CA GLN A 241 23.75 -9.31 2.65
C GLN A 241 24.98 -8.60 3.22
N CYS A 242 25.00 -8.31 4.53
CA CYS A 242 26.12 -7.59 5.15
C CYS A 242 27.34 -8.47 5.45
N HIS A 243 27.13 -9.72 5.86
CA HIS A 243 28.20 -10.58 6.39
C HIS A 243 28.56 -11.75 5.47
N LEU A 244 27.60 -12.27 4.70
CA LEU A 244 27.74 -13.55 4.01
C LEU A 244 27.82 -13.45 2.49
N GLN A 245 27.16 -12.45 1.87
CA GLN A 245 27.08 -12.32 0.41
C GLN A 245 28.46 -12.34 -0.29
N GLN A 246 29.49 -11.74 0.31
CA GLN A 246 30.84 -11.74 -0.25
C GLN A 246 31.42 -13.14 -0.46
N TYR A 247 31.07 -14.10 0.40
CA TYR A 247 31.54 -15.48 0.32
C TYR A 247 30.78 -16.28 -0.73
N GLU A 248 29.50 -15.97 -0.96
CA GLU A 248 28.74 -16.54 -2.09
C GLU A 248 29.33 -16.06 -3.42
N LEU A 249 29.67 -14.77 -3.53
CA LEU A 249 30.24 -14.18 -4.76
C LEU A 249 31.66 -14.68 -5.05
N SER A 250 32.47 -14.88 -4.02
CA SER A 250 33.84 -15.43 -4.13
C SER A 250 33.89 -16.95 -4.13
N ASP A 251 32.73 -17.59 -3.97
CA ASP A 251 32.57 -19.03 -3.88
C ASP A 251 33.43 -19.70 -2.78
N ASP A 252 33.36 -19.17 -1.56
CA ASP A 252 34.08 -19.66 -0.38
C ASP A 252 33.14 -20.16 0.73
N PRO A 253 32.68 -21.43 0.67
CA PRO A 253 31.84 -22.04 1.70
C PRO A 253 32.50 -22.09 3.09
N SER A 254 33.84 -22.27 3.16
CA SER A 254 34.55 -22.38 4.44
C SER A 254 34.60 -21.04 5.15
N GLY A 255 34.90 -19.97 4.42
CA GLY A 255 34.85 -18.60 4.92
C GLY A 255 33.45 -18.22 5.41
N ALA A 256 32.41 -18.63 4.69
CA ALA A 256 31.02 -18.37 5.10
C ALA A 256 30.65 -19.05 6.43
N ILE A 257 31.04 -20.31 6.64
CA ILE A 257 30.81 -21.04 7.90
C ILE A 257 31.51 -20.34 9.06
N GLU A 258 32.78 -19.95 8.87
CA GLU A 258 33.55 -19.30 9.93
C GLU A 258 33.01 -17.89 10.24
N ALA A 259 32.65 -17.11 9.22
CA ALA A 259 32.02 -15.81 9.39
C ALA A 259 30.68 -15.93 10.13
N PHE A 260 29.85 -16.93 9.78
CA PHE A 260 28.59 -17.17 10.50
C PHE A 260 28.84 -17.50 11.98
N ARG A 261 29.82 -18.37 12.26
CA ARG A 261 30.20 -18.80 13.61
C ARG A 261 30.72 -17.64 14.47
N GLN A 262 31.50 -16.73 13.90
CA GLN A 262 32.13 -15.64 14.64
C GLN A 262 31.26 -14.38 14.74
N GLU A 263 30.57 -14.00 13.66
CA GLU A 263 29.94 -12.68 13.56
C GLU A 263 28.43 -12.71 13.83
N ILE A 264 27.74 -13.77 13.39
CA ILE A 264 26.28 -13.85 13.42
C ILE A 264 25.78 -14.64 14.64
N ARG A 265 26.15 -15.93 14.74
CA ARG A 265 25.60 -16.85 15.74
C ARG A 265 25.73 -16.35 17.18
N PRO A 266 26.88 -15.80 17.65
CA PRO A 266 27.04 -15.39 19.04
C PRO A 266 26.12 -14.24 19.47
N ARG A 267 25.62 -13.45 18.51
CA ARG A 267 24.81 -12.25 18.76
C ARG A 267 23.34 -12.46 18.41
N TYR A 268 23.04 -13.35 17.46
CA TYR A 268 21.74 -13.44 16.80
C TYR A 268 21.18 -14.87 16.72
N ALA A 269 21.72 -15.84 17.47
CA ALA A 269 21.22 -17.23 17.49
C ALA A 269 19.70 -17.37 17.66
N ARG A 270 19.06 -16.48 18.44
CA ARG A 270 17.61 -16.47 18.66
C ARG A 270 16.79 -16.31 17.37
N LEU A 271 17.33 -15.65 16.36
CA LEU A 271 16.69 -15.47 15.06
C LEU A 271 16.58 -16.78 14.28
N PHE A 272 17.45 -17.75 14.57
CA PHE A 272 17.54 -19.05 13.90
C PHE A 272 16.89 -20.18 14.71
N ARG A 273 16.06 -19.87 15.71
CA ARG A 273 15.36 -20.87 16.53
C ARG A 273 14.37 -21.71 15.73
N ALA A 274 13.64 -21.03 14.86
CA ALA A 274 12.63 -21.58 13.98
C ALA A 274 12.56 -20.72 12.71
N ARG A 275 12.61 -21.38 11.56
CA ARG A 275 12.45 -20.78 10.23
C ARG A 275 11.00 -20.41 9.95
N ASN A 276 10.03 -21.08 10.58
CA ASN A 276 8.60 -20.85 10.41
C ASN A 276 8.17 -20.86 8.94
N GLY A 277 8.77 -21.78 8.17
CA GLY A 277 8.52 -21.95 6.74
C GLY A 277 9.12 -20.88 5.82
N LEU A 278 10.00 -19.98 6.27
CA LEU A 278 10.76 -19.08 5.37
C LEU A 278 11.53 -19.90 4.31
N LYS A 279 11.20 -19.71 3.02
CA LYS A 279 11.78 -20.47 1.89
C LYS A 279 12.70 -19.61 0.99
N THR A 280 13.02 -18.38 1.41
CA THR A 280 13.93 -17.54 0.61
C THR A 280 15.32 -18.18 0.55
N PRO A 281 16.02 -18.09 -0.60
CA PRO A 281 17.36 -18.68 -0.76
C PRO A 281 18.36 -18.26 0.34
N THR A 282 18.32 -16.99 0.73
CA THR A 282 19.14 -16.41 1.80
C THR A 282 18.80 -16.97 3.18
N ALA A 283 17.51 -17.17 3.48
CA ALA A 283 17.08 -17.81 4.72
C ALA A 283 17.55 -19.27 4.76
N LEU A 284 17.26 -20.05 3.71
CA LEU A 284 17.67 -21.45 3.65
C LEU A 284 19.20 -21.62 3.79
N THR A 285 19.98 -20.77 3.12
CA THR A 285 21.45 -20.79 3.24
C THR A 285 21.89 -20.41 4.66
N SER A 286 21.27 -19.41 5.29
CA SER A 286 21.59 -19.03 6.66
C SER A 286 21.25 -20.11 7.69
N PHE A 287 20.14 -20.84 7.49
CA PHE A 287 19.78 -21.98 8.34
C PHE A 287 20.73 -23.18 8.14
N LEU A 288 21.17 -23.46 6.90
CA LEU A 288 22.22 -24.45 6.64
C LEU A 288 23.54 -24.10 7.36
N LEU A 289 23.96 -22.83 7.28
CA LEU A 289 25.15 -22.34 8.00
C LEU A 289 25.00 -22.43 9.52
N ASN A 290 23.80 -22.17 10.06
CA ASN A 290 23.53 -22.32 11.48
C ASN A 290 23.70 -23.76 11.95
N GLU A 291 23.21 -24.74 11.19
CA GLU A 291 23.36 -26.16 11.51
C GLU A 291 24.82 -26.62 11.49
N LEU A 292 25.60 -26.17 10.50
CA LEU A 292 27.03 -26.48 10.39
C LEU A 292 27.89 -25.86 11.50
N CYS A 293 27.36 -24.86 12.20
CA CYS A 293 28.04 -24.27 13.34
C CYS A 293 27.82 -25.06 14.64
N THR A 294 26.93 -26.06 14.67
CA THR A 294 26.65 -26.89 15.85
C THR A 294 27.71 -27.98 16.06
N ASP A 295 27.81 -28.48 17.30
CA ASP A 295 28.76 -29.54 17.65
C ASP A 295 28.35 -30.91 17.07
N ALA A 296 27.06 -31.07 16.70
CA ALA A 296 26.50 -32.28 16.10
C ALA A 296 25.58 -31.90 14.93
N VAL A 297 26.16 -31.93 13.71
CA VAL A 297 25.46 -31.60 12.47
C VAL A 297 24.40 -32.65 12.15
N ASP A 298 23.16 -32.20 11.93
CA ASP A 298 22.07 -33.07 11.47
C ASP A 298 22.01 -33.10 9.94
N ALA A 299 22.66 -34.11 9.35
CA ALA A 299 22.70 -34.29 7.90
C ALA A 299 21.30 -34.50 7.28
N ALA A 300 20.35 -35.10 8.02
CA ALA A 300 19.00 -35.30 7.53
C ALA A 300 18.24 -33.97 7.46
N HIS A 301 18.43 -33.08 8.44
CA HIS A 301 17.88 -31.74 8.40
C HIS A 301 18.48 -30.90 7.28
N CYS A 302 19.80 -30.97 7.06
CA CYS A 302 20.46 -30.29 5.94
C CYS A 302 19.90 -30.75 4.58
N SER A 303 19.64 -32.06 4.41
CA SER A 303 19.01 -32.59 3.19
C SER A 303 17.61 -32.01 2.97
N ARG A 304 16.78 -31.93 4.02
CA ARG A 304 15.44 -31.34 3.91
C ARG A 304 15.46 -29.86 3.54
N LEU A 305 16.40 -29.09 4.10
CA LEU A 305 16.60 -27.69 3.73
C LEU A 305 16.98 -27.54 2.25
N MET A 306 17.78 -28.47 1.71
CA MET A 306 18.13 -28.50 0.29
C MET A 306 16.98 -28.93 -0.61
N ASP A 307 16.10 -29.83 -0.16
CA ASP A 307 14.90 -30.24 -0.92
C ASP A 307 13.90 -29.09 -1.10
N GLU A 308 13.82 -28.18 -0.12
CA GLU A 308 13.00 -26.97 -0.20
C GLU A 308 13.67 -25.82 -0.99
N TYR A 309 14.96 -25.92 -1.29
CA TYR A 309 15.71 -24.87 -1.96
C TYR A 309 15.37 -24.83 -3.46
N PRO A 310 14.93 -23.68 -4.01
CA PRO A 310 14.60 -23.59 -5.43
C PRO A 310 15.82 -23.89 -6.32
N PRO A 311 15.79 -24.94 -7.18
CA PRO A 311 16.97 -25.33 -7.97
C PRO A 311 17.41 -24.27 -9.00
N ALA A 312 16.48 -23.40 -9.41
CA ALA A 312 16.74 -22.29 -10.33
C ALA A 312 17.27 -21.03 -9.63
N ALA A 313 17.36 -21.00 -8.30
CA ALA A 313 17.86 -19.83 -7.58
C ALA A 313 19.39 -19.70 -7.78
N PRO A 314 19.91 -18.48 -7.99
CA PRO A 314 21.35 -18.24 -8.22
C PRO A 314 22.25 -18.82 -7.11
N GLY A 315 21.81 -18.78 -5.85
CA GLY A 315 22.57 -19.29 -4.70
C GLY A 315 22.54 -20.81 -4.50
N TYR A 316 21.76 -21.55 -5.30
CA TYR A 316 21.64 -23.02 -5.15
C TYR A 316 22.99 -23.76 -5.24
N PRO A 317 23.91 -23.47 -6.19
CA PRO A 317 25.21 -24.14 -6.26
C PRO A 317 26.06 -23.92 -5.01
N PHE A 318 26.02 -22.70 -4.45
CA PHE A 318 26.75 -22.34 -3.23
C PHE A 318 26.17 -23.05 -2.00
N ALA A 319 24.84 -22.99 -1.82
CA ALA A 319 24.14 -23.70 -0.76
C ALA A 319 24.36 -25.22 -0.81
N LYS A 320 24.39 -25.80 -2.01
CA LYS A 320 24.69 -27.22 -2.22
C LYS A 320 26.09 -27.60 -1.71
N ARG A 321 27.12 -26.80 -1.99
CA ARG A 321 28.48 -27.06 -1.48
C ARG A 321 28.57 -26.93 0.04
N ILE A 322 27.86 -25.96 0.62
CA ILE A 322 27.72 -25.83 2.07
C ILE A 322 27.09 -27.12 2.64
N ALA A 323 25.99 -27.60 2.06
CA ALA A 323 25.34 -28.83 2.49
C ALA A 323 26.23 -30.08 2.31
N GLU A 324 27.03 -30.16 1.26
CA GLU A 324 28.01 -31.24 1.06
C GLU A 324 29.08 -31.26 2.16
N MET A 325 29.45 -30.11 2.73
CA MET A 325 30.34 -30.02 3.90
C MET A 325 29.70 -30.55 5.20
N ALA A 326 28.36 -30.65 5.26
CA ALA A 326 27.65 -31.26 6.39
C ALA A 326 27.90 -32.77 6.48
N TRP A 327 28.29 -33.41 5.37
CA TRP A 327 28.67 -34.82 5.35
C TRP A 327 30.09 -35.02 5.84
N GLN A 328 30.24 -35.07 7.16
CA GLN A 328 31.32 -35.81 7.83
C GLN A 328 30.70 -36.96 8.64
N GLU A 329 31.49 -38.02 8.90
CA GLU A 329 31.11 -39.37 9.35
C GLU A 329 29.86 -39.49 10.25
N PRO A 330 29.09 -40.61 10.14
CA PRO A 330 27.83 -40.77 10.86
C PRO A 330 28.02 -40.58 12.36
N VAL A 331 27.33 -39.58 12.92
CA VAL A 331 27.27 -39.34 14.36
C VAL A 331 26.73 -40.61 15.05
N VAL A 332 27.43 -41.05 16.09
CA VAL A 332 27.00 -42.17 16.96
C VAL A 332 25.54 -41.98 17.35
N LEU A 333 24.72 -43.01 17.11
CA LEU A 333 23.28 -43.02 17.40
C LEU A 333 23.03 -42.84 18.91
N LYS A 334 23.02 -41.60 19.38
CA LYS A 334 22.40 -41.21 20.65
C LYS A 334 20.89 -41.42 20.52
N ASP A 335 20.25 -41.79 21.63
CA ASP A 335 18.79 -41.88 21.75
C ASP A 335 18.13 -40.59 21.23
N ALA A 336 17.02 -40.73 20.50
CA ALA A 336 16.28 -39.62 19.88
C ALA A 336 15.89 -38.57 20.93
N ALA A 337 15.52 -38.99 22.14
CA ALA A 337 15.18 -38.08 23.24
C ALA A 337 16.38 -37.24 23.74
N VAL A 338 17.59 -37.81 23.71
CA VAL A 338 18.82 -37.10 24.08
C VAL A 338 19.19 -36.09 23.00
N ARG A 339 19.13 -36.49 21.72
CA ARG A 339 19.35 -35.58 20.58
C ARG A 339 18.34 -34.43 20.55
N ALA A 340 17.07 -34.72 20.85
CA ALA A 340 16.02 -33.71 20.93
C ALA A 340 16.31 -32.68 22.04
N ARG A 341 16.81 -33.14 23.20
CA ARG A 341 17.20 -32.26 24.31
C ARG A 341 18.40 -31.39 23.98
N GLU A 342 19.43 -31.96 23.36
CA GLU A 342 20.60 -31.21 22.87
C GLU A 342 20.17 -30.13 21.86
N ALA A 343 19.31 -30.48 20.89
CA ALA A 343 18.75 -29.52 19.94
C ALA A 343 17.94 -28.40 20.64
N TYR A 344 17.15 -28.74 21.66
CA TYR A 344 16.38 -27.75 22.43
C TYR A 344 17.30 -26.78 23.20
N GLU A 345 18.36 -27.30 23.82
CA GLU A 345 19.37 -26.52 24.54
C GLU A 345 20.19 -25.61 23.60
N ASP A 346 20.43 -26.06 22.37
CA ASP A 346 21.04 -25.30 21.28
C ASP A 346 20.10 -24.26 20.63
N ASP A 347 18.92 -24.03 21.20
CA ASP A 347 17.87 -23.16 20.66
C ASP A 347 17.30 -23.62 19.29
N ARG A 348 17.56 -24.85 18.82
CA ARG A 348 17.04 -25.41 17.55
C ARG A 348 15.66 -26.04 17.73
N GLN A 349 14.64 -25.19 17.85
CA GLN A 349 13.28 -25.61 18.22
C GLN A 349 12.60 -26.49 17.15
N GLU A 350 12.81 -26.23 15.86
CA GLU A 350 12.24 -27.06 14.77
C GLU A 350 12.84 -28.48 14.77
N VAL A 351 14.16 -28.59 14.90
CA VAL A 351 14.87 -29.87 14.96
C VAL A 351 14.49 -30.64 16.24
N ALA A 352 14.43 -29.95 17.38
CA ALA A 352 14.02 -30.54 18.65
C ALA A 352 12.59 -31.08 18.58
N LEU A 353 11.65 -30.31 18.02
CA LEU A 353 10.26 -30.72 17.82
C LEU A 353 10.19 -32.00 16.96
N GLU A 354 10.90 -32.01 15.83
CA GLU A 354 10.94 -33.16 14.94
C GLU A 354 11.40 -34.42 15.67
N LEU A 355 12.52 -34.34 16.41
CA LEU A 355 13.07 -35.47 17.15
C LEU A 355 12.15 -35.92 18.30
N TYR A 356 11.57 -34.98 19.06
CA TYR A 356 10.61 -35.33 20.11
C TYR A 356 9.37 -36.05 19.57
N CYS A 357 8.88 -35.66 18.39
CA CYS A 357 7.72 -36.32 17.78
C CYS A 357 8.00 -37.75 17.30
N THR A 358 9.27 -38.18 17.24
CA THR A 358 9.65 -39.57 16.93
C THR A 358 9.80 -40.47 18.15
N CYS A 359 9.79 -39.89 19.36
CA CYS A 359 9.89 -40.64 20.60
C CYS A 359 8.55 -41.31 20.95
N ASP A 360 8.60 -42.33 21.80
CA ASP A 360 7.37 -42.94 22.34
C ASP A 360 6.58 -41.93 23.19
N PRO A 361 5.22 -42.02 23.22
CA PRO A 361 4.39 -41.09 23.99
C PRO A 361 4.73 -41.07 25.48
N ASP A 362 5.26 -39.93 25.94
CA ASP A 362 5.59 -39.65 27.34
C ASP A 362 5.05 -38.27 27.78
N PRO A 363 4.56 -38.09 29.03
CA PRO A 363 4.01 -36.82 29.49
C PRO A 363 5.01 -35.66 29.51
N GLU A 364 6.30 -35.91 29.74
CA GLU A 364 7.32 -34.87 29.71
C GLU A 364 7.71 -34.54 28.27
N ILE A 365 7.80 -35.53 27.39
CA ILE A 365 8.01 -35.31 25.95
C ILE A 365 6.84 -34.52 25.35
N LEU A 366 5.58 -34.81 25.71
CA LEU A 366 4.41 -34.03 25.30
C LEU A 366 4.54 -32.55 25.67
N LYS A 367 5.02 -32.24 26.88
CA LYS A 367 5.28 -30.85 27.28
C LYS A 367 6.39 -30.23 26.44
N GLN A 368 7.44 -30.97 26.10
CA GLN A 368 8.52 -30.47 25.25
C GLN A 368 8.06 -30.22 23.81
N VAL A 369 7.25 -31.11 23.22
CA VAL A 369 6.60 -30.91 21.92
C VAL A 369 5.84 -29.59 21.91
N LEU A 370 4.96 -29.36 22.89
CA LEU A 370 4.19 -28.11 22.99
C LEU A 370 5.06 -26.88 23.27
N ARG A 371 6.18 -27.02 24.00
CA ARG A 371 7.14 -25.92 24.21
C ARG A 371 7.88 -25.53 22.93
N CYS A 372 8.30 -26.52 22.13
CA CYS A 372 8.96 -26.25 20.85
C CYS A 372 7.98 -25.61 19.87
N LEU A 373 6.74 -26.10 19.82
CA LEU A 373 5.66 -25.58 18.97
C LEU A 373 5.28 -24.12 19.26
N ALA A 374 5.56 -23.61 20.48
CA ALA A 374 5.38 -22.20 20.78
C ALA A 374 6.26 -21.28 19.89
N TRP A 375 7.34 -21.83 19.33
CA TRP A 375 8.30 -21.14 18.46
C TRP A 375 8.29 -21.65 17.01
N ALA A 376 8.18 -22.96 16.82
CA ALA A 376 8.11 -23.63 15.52
C ALA A 376 6.65 -23.79 15.08
N LYS A 377 6.15 -22.84 14.28
CA LYS A 377 4.75 -22.75 13.83
C LYS A 377 4.59 -23.01 12.33
N ALA A 378 5.56 -23.65 11.69
CA ALA A 378 5.40 -24.10 10.31
C ALA A 378 4.24 -25.13 10.22
N PRO A 379 3.49 -25.20 9.11
CA PRO A 379 2.40 -26.15 8.98
C PRO A 379 2.83 -27.60 9.17
N GLU A 380 4.02 -27.98 8.67
CA GLU A 380 4.54 -29.34 8.81
C GLU A 380 4.81 -29.70 10.28
N ASP A 381 5.27 -28.72 11.06
CA ASP A 381 5.53 -28.83 12.50
C ASP A 381 4.23 -28.93 13.30
N CYS A 382 3.22 -28.12 12.96
CA CYS A 382 1.87 -28.26 13.51
C CYS A 382 1.29 -29.65 13.21
N ASP A 383 1.44 -30.15 11.98
CA ASP A 383 0.95 -31.47 11.57
C ASP A 383 1.65 -32.60 12.36
N ARG A 384 2.98 -32.50 12.58
CA ARG A 384 3.76 -33.45 13.39
C ARG A 384 3.32 -33.43 14.85
N ALA A 385 3.27 -32.24 15.46
CA ALA A 385 2.88 -32.07 16.86
C ALA A 385 1.45 -32.57 17.09
N TRP A 386 0.52 -32.30 16.17
CA TRP A 386 -0.86 -32.77 16.27
C TRP A 386 -0.96 -34.30 16.23
N ARG A 387 -0.23 -34.95 15.31
CA ARG A 387 -0.14 -36.42 15.27
C ARG A 387 0.38 -36.99 16.59
N TYR A 388 1.42 -36.37 17.16
CA TYR A 388 1.97 -36.78 18.45
C TYR A 388 0.94 -36.58 19.59
N CYS A 389 0.29 -35.42 19.68
CA CYS A 389 -0.75 -35.16 20.68
C CYS A 389 -1.90 -36.17 20.60
N ARG A 390 -2.32 -36.57 19.39
CA ARG A 390 -3.38 -37.59 19.20
C ARG A 390 -2.96 -39.00 19.60
N SER A 391 -1.66 -39.28 19.65
CA SER A 391 -1.13 -40.56 20.15
C SER A 391 -1.03 -40.61 21.68
N CYS A 392 -1.14 -39.45 22.36
CA CYS A 392 -1.11 -39.35 23.81
C CYS A 392 -2.50 -39.60 24.43
N PRO A 393 -2.58 -40.18 25.64
CA PRO A 393 -3.81 -40.25 26.42
C PRO A 393 -4.43 -38.88 26.73
N GLU A 394 -5.77 -38.82 26.71
CA GLU A 394 -6.54 -37.59 26.95
C GLU A 394 -6.31 -37.00 28.35
N GLU A 395 -6.10 -37.85 29.36
CA GLU A 395 -5.77 -37.46 30.73
C GLU A 395 -4.52 -36.56 30.81
N TRP A 396 -3.52 -36.79 29.94
CA TRP A 396 -2.30 -35.98 29.91
C TRP A 396 -2.54 -34.60 29.31
N LEU A 397 -3.43 -34.52 28.32
CA LEU A 397 -3.83 -33.26 27.66
C LEU A 397 -4.68 -32.40 28.61
N GLU A 398 -5.55 -33.01 29.41
CA GLU A 398 -6.33 -32.31 30.42
C GLU A 398 -5.46 -31.72 31.54
N ALA A 399 -4.43 -32.48 31.94
CA ALA A 399 -3.47 -32.12 33.00
C ALA A 399 -2.38 -31.11 32.56
N LEU A 400 -2.44 -30.58 31.34
CA LEU A 400 -1.48 -29.60 30.85
C LEU A 400 -1.52 -28.29 31.67
N PRO A 401 -0.35 -27.69 31.99
CA PRO A 401 -0.27 -26.34 32.54
C PRO A 401 -0.95 -25.31 31.61
N ALA A 402 -1.54 -24.25 32.17
CA ALA A 402 -2.34 -23.25 31.44
C ALA A 402 -1.70 -22.77 30.12
N ARG A 403 -0.43 -22.38 30.14
CA ARG A 403 0.29 -21.89 28.94
C ARG A 403 0.47 -22.95 27.85
N LEU A 404 0.68 -24.21 28.21
CA LEU A 404 0.78 -25.31 27.24
C LEU A 404 -0.59 -25.73 26.76
N LYS A 405 -1.60 -25.62 27.62
CA LYS A 405 -3.01 -25.86 27.27
C LYS A 405 -3.50 -24.85 26.23
N GLU A 406 -3.16 -23.57 26.36
CA GLU A 406 -3.41 -22.55 25.32
C GLU A 406 -2.78 -22.94 23.97
N THR A 407 -1.53 -23.42 23.99
CA THR A 407 -0.82 -23.85 22.77
C THR A 407 -1.50 -25.07 22.14
N TYR A 408 -1.92 -26.03 22.96
CA TYR A 408 -2.68 -27.20 22.51
C TYR A 408 -4.05 -26.83 21.94
N LEU A 409 -4.80 -25.93 22.60
CA LEU A 409 -6.11 -25.49 22.11
C LEU A 409 -5.98 -24.73 20.79
N ALA A 410 -4.97 -23.86 20.64
CA ALA A 410 -4.69 -23.19 19.38
C ALA A 410 -4.30 -24.19 18.27
N LEU A 411 -3.57 -25.26 18.60
CA LEU A 411 -3.27 -26.34 17.68
C LEU A 411 -4.54 -27.12 17.30
N GLN A 412 -5.37 -27.48 18.27
CA GLN A 412 -6.63 -28.19 18.05
C GLN A 412 -7.57 -27.39 17.15
N ASP A 413 -7.73 -26.09 17.41
CA ASP A 413 -8.58 -25.19 16.62
C ASP A 413 -8.15 -25.15 15.15
N ARG A 414 -6.83 -25.15 14.88
CA ARG A 414 -6.26 -25.23 13.53
C ARG A 414 -6.65 -26.49 12.77
N PHE A 415 -6.82 -27.63 13.45
CA PHE A 415 -7.16 -28.92 12.82
C PHE A 415 -8.66 -29.24 12.81
N VAL A 416 -9.44 -28.56 13.66
CA VAL A 416 -10.91 -28.67 13.69
C VAL A 416 -11.55 -27.70 12.70
N SER A 417 -10.94 -26.55 12.46
CA SER A 417 -11.38 -25.57 11.47
C SER A 417 -11.10 -26.03 10.03
N PRO A 418 -11.91 -25.60 9.04
CA PRO A 418 -11.64 -25.88 7.63
C PRO A 418 -10.24 -25.37 7.24
N ARG A 419 -9.40 -26.26 6.69
CA ARG A 419 -8.03 -25.93 6.28
C ARG A 419 -8.09 -25.08 5.02
N ILE A 420 -7.70 -23.81 5.13
CA ILE A 420 -7.51 -22.92 3.98
C ILE A 420 -6.14 -23.27 3.38
N SER A 421 -6.13 -23.91 2.21
CA SER A 421 -4.89 -24.45 1.62
C SER A 421 -4.40 -23.69 0.39
N ASP A 422 -5.26 -22.86 -0.21
CA ASP A 422 -4.93 -21.98 -1.33
C ASP A 422 -5.82 -20.72 -1.37
N TRP A 423 -5.57 -19.88 -2.38
CA TRP A 423 -6.32 -18.65 -2.64
C TRP A 423 -7.81 -18.88 -2.92
N CYS A 424 -8.20 -20.02 -3.49
CA CYS A 424 -9.60 -20.33 -3.76
C CYS A 424 -10.33 -20.66 -2.46
N ASP A 425 -9.75 -21.51 -1.62
CA ASP A 425 -10.30 -21.85 -0.31
C ASP A 425 -10.44 -20.59 0.56
N TRP A 426 -9.44 -19.70 0.48
CA TRP A 426 -9.41 -18.45 1.22
C TRP A 426 -10.55 -17.52 0.82
N ALA A 427 -10.77 -17.34 -0.49
CA ALA A 427 -11.85 -16.47 -0.97
C ALA A 427 -13.23 -17.08 -0.71
N GLU A 428 -13.38 -18.40 -0.82
CA GLU A 428 -14.62 -19.11 -0.45
C GLU A 428 -14.94 -18.97 1.04
N PHE A 429 -13.94 -19.11 1.92
CA PHE A 429 -14.11 -18.91 3.36
C PHE A 429 -14.72 -17.53 3.66
N ILE A 430 -14.22 -16.48 3.02
CA ILE A 430 -14.73 -15.11 3.19
C ILE A 430 -16.15 -14.95 2.63
N LEU A 431 -16.40 -15.43 1.41
CA LEU A 431 -17.70 -15.31 0.77
C LEU A 431 -18.79 -16.13 1.48
N ASN A 432 -18.39 -17.17 2.21
CA ASN A 432 -19.28 -17.98 3.05
C ASN A 432 -19.47 -17.42 4.47
N GLY A 433 -19.00 -16.18 4.75
CA GLY A 433 -19.21 -15.51 6.03
C GLY A 433 -18.16 -15.80 7.10
N GLY A 434 -16.98 -16.30 6.70
CA GLY A 434 -15.84 -16.49 7.60
C GLY A 434 -15.33 -15.19 8.22
N ASP A 435 -14.60 -15.31 9.35
CA ASP A 435 -14.02 -14.15 10.02
C ASP A 435 -12.93 -13.48 9.18
N ARG A 436 -13.11 -12.19 8.91
CA ARG A 436 -12.20 -11.38 8.10
C ARG A 436 -10.85 -11.17 8.78
N VAL A 437 -10.82 -11.06 10.12
CA VAL A 437 -9.57 -10.88 10.86
C VAL A 437 -8.72 -12.14 10.75
N GLN A 438 -9.33 -13.31 10.92
CA GLN A 438 -8.69 -14.60 10.70
C GLN A 438 -8.20 -14.75 9.24
N ALA A 439 -9.01 -14.42 8.26
CA ALA A 439 -8.62 -14.52 6.86
C ALA A 439 -7.45 -13.60 6.47
N GLU A 440 -7.41 -12.38 6.99
CA GLU A 440 -6.28 -11.47 6.80
C GLU A 440 -5.00 -12.06 7.41
N LEU A 441 -5.09 -12.64 8.61
CA LEU A 441 -3.96 -13.29 9.27
C LEU A 441 -3.43 -14.47 8.46
N ILE A 442 -4.34 -15.30 7.93
CA ILE A 442 -3.99 -16.46 7.10
C ILE A 442 -3.31 -16.01 5.81
N ALA A 443 -3.86 -15.02 5.10
CA ALA A 443 -3.22 -14.47 3.90
C ALA A 443 -1.81 -13.93 4.22
N GLN A 444 -1.63 -13.17 5.30
CA GLN A 444 -0.33 -12.60 5.66
C GLN A 444 0.71 -13.63 6.11
N GLN A 445 0.30 -14.77 6.67
CA GLN A 445 1.20 -15.77 7.25
C GLN A 445 1.45 -16.97 6.34
N GLU A 446 0.42 -17.40 5.60
CA GLU A 446 0.40 -18.66 4.85
C GLU A 446 0.48 -18.46 3.34
N ALA A 447 0.17 -17.27 2.78
CA ALA A 447 0.24 -17.06 1.33
C ALA A 447 1.64 -17.33 0.74
N ASP A 448 2.71 -17.03 1.49
CA ASP A 448 4.10 -17.32 1.07
C ASP A 448 4.39 -18.83 0.97
N GLN A 449 3.52 -19.69 1.54
CA GLN A 449 3.64 -21.15 1.48
C GLN A 449 2.82 -21.74 0.34
N TRP A 450 1.82 -21.01 -0.16
CA TRP A 450 1.05 -21.43 -1.32
C TRP A 450 1.95 -21.37 -2.56
N SER A 451 2.00 -22.48 -3.29
CA SER A 451 2.91 -22.64 -4.43
C SER A 451 2.35 -21.92 -5.66
N LEU A 452 3.04 -20.87 -6.11
CA LEU A 452 2.72 -20.22 -7.39
C LEU A 452 2.78 -21.24 -8.55
N ARG A 453 3.72 -22.17 -8.50
CA ARG A 453 3.87 -23.23 -9.52
C ARG A 453 2.63 -24.12 -9.59
N ASP A 454 2.11 -24.54 -8.44
CA ASP A 454 0.93 -25.42 -8.39
C ASP A 454 -0.33 -24.64 -8.79
N PHE A 455 -0.44 -23.38 -8.38
CA PHE A 455 -1.54 -22.50 -8.77
C PHE A 455 -1.57 -22.28 -10.30
N VAL A 456 -0.43 -21.96 -10.91
CA VAL A 456 -0.31 -21.70 -12.35
C VAL A 456 -0.50 -22.97 -13.20
N SER A 457 -0.26 -24.15 -12.63
CA SER A 457 -0.45 -25.43 -13.31
C SER A 457 -1.91 -25.77 -13.64
N SER A 458 -2.87 -25.05 -13.04
CA SER A 458 -4.31 -25.33 -13.16
C SER A 458 -5.09 -24.09 -13.60
N GLU A 459 -5.40 -23.99 -14.90
CA GLU A 459 -6.21 -22.88 -15.44
C GLU A 459 -7.58 -22.74 -14.75
N GLU A 460 -8.21 -23.86 -14.37
CA GLU A 460 -9.47 -23.87 -13.63
C GLU A 460 -9.36 -23.16 -12.28
N LYS A 461 -8.23 -23.32 -11.56
CA LYS A 461 -8.01 -22.65 -10.27
C LYS A 461 -7.86 -21.15 -10.45
N ILE A 462 -7.15 -20.72 -11.49
CA ILE A 462 -6.97 -19.30 -11.82
C ILE A 462 -8.33 -18.66 -12.13
N HIS A 463 -9.12 -19.28 -13.00
CA HIS A 463 -10.44 -18.77 -13.37
C HIS A 463 -11.40 -18.77 -12.18
N LYS A 464 -11.40 -19.83 -11.36
CA LYS A 464 -12.17 -19.91 -10.12
C LYS A 464 -11.80 -18.76 -9.17
N PHE A 465 -10.51 -18.52 -8.94
CA PHE A 465 -10.08 -17.44 -8.06
C PHE A 465 -10.47 -16.07 -8.58
N CYS A 466 -10.30 -15.78 -9.89
CA CYS A 466 -10.73 -14.51 -10.46
C CYS A 466 -12.24 -14.30 -10.29
N THR A 467 -13.05 -15.33 -10.52
CA THR A 467 -14.51 -15.29 -10.28
C THR A 467 -14.84 -15.01 -8.81
N LEU A 468 -14.07 -15.57 -7.86
CA LEU A 468 -14.27 -15.34 -6.43
C LEU A 468 -13.83 -13.91 -6.04
N LEU A 469 -12.77 -13.38 -6.65
CA LEU A 469 -12.33 -12.00 -6.46
C LEU A 469 -13.40 -11.01 -6.93
N ASP A 470 -13.96 -11.18 -8.12
CA ASP A 470 -15.02 -10.32 -8.66
C ASP A 470 -16.27 -10.31 -7.75
N LYS A 471 -16.71 -11.50 -7.29
CA LYS A 471 -17.78 -11.63 -6.28
C LYS A 471 -17.41 -10.97 -4.95
N GLY A 472 -16.17 -11.11 -4.53
CA GLY A 472 -15.60 -10.49 -3.34
C GLY A 472 -15.64 -8.97 -3.41
N MET A 473 -15.32 -8.42 -4.57
CA MET A 473 -15.36 -6.98 -4.82
C MET A 473 -16.76 -6.39 -4.79
N SER A 474 -17.76 -7.16 -5.23
CA SER A 474 -19.16 -6.75 -5.13
C SER A 474 -19.72 -6.82 -3.69
N SER A 475 -19.22 -7.76 -2.87
CA SER A 475 -19.77 -8.04 -1.54
C SER A 475 -19.03 -7.35 -0.38
N ALA A 476 -17.71 -7.20 -0.50
CA ALA A 476 -16.84 -6.64 0.53
C ALA A 476 -15.63 -5.91 -0.10
N PRO A 477 -15.85 -4.82 -0.87
CA PRO A 477 -14.81 -4.17 -1.66
C PRO A 477 -13.60 -3.73 -0.81
N ASP A 478 -13.84 -3.09 0.33
CA ASP A 478 -12.75 -2.60 1.20
C ASP A 478 -11.85 -3.72 1.70
N PHE A 479 -12.42 -4.91 1.98
CA PHE A 479 -11.66 -6.06 2.45
C PHE A 479 -10.81 -6.63 1.32
N PHE A 480 -11.38 -6.93 0.15
CA PHE A 480 -10.60 -7.49 -0.97
C PHE A 480 -9.55 -6.50 -1.49
N GLN A 481 -9.83 -5.20 -1.52
CA GLN A 481 -8.83 -4.17 -1.80
C GLN A 481 -7.68 -4.18 -0.78
N SER A 482 -7.97 -4.41 0.50
CA SER A 482 -6.93 -4.51 1.54
C SER A 482 -5.98 -5.70 1.35
N GLN A 483 -6.38 -6.70 0.57
CA GLN A 483 -5.55 -7.88 0.30
C GLN A 483 -4.70 -7.73 -0.96
N PHE A 484 -4.81 -6.61 -1.69
CA PHE A 484 -4.04 -6.34 -2.90
C PHE A 484 -2.54 -6.61 -2.73
N PRO A 485 -1.83 -6.12 -1.68
CA PRO A 485 -0.38 -6.33 -1.58
C PRO A 485 0.02 -7.80 -1.52
N VAL A 486 -0.73 -8.61 -0.78
CA VAL A 486 -0.41 -10.02 -0.57
C VAL A 486 -0.65 -10.83 -1.86
N VAL A 487 -1.76 -10.57 -2.54
CA VAL A 487 -2.06 -11.22 -3.83
C VAL A 487 -1.07 -10.77 -4.91
N TYR A 488 -0.75 -9.47 -4.96
CA TYR A 488 0.21 -8.92 -5.90
C TYR A 488 1.62 -9.51 -5.72
N GLU A 489 2.10 -9.62 -4.48
CA GLU A 489 3.39 -10.21 -4.14
C GLU A 489 3.45 -11.69 -4.55
N PHE A 490 2.38 -12.45 -4.31
CA PHE A 490 2.27 -13.84 -4.75
C PHE A 490 2.41 -13.99 -6.28
N VAL A 491 1.69 -13.17 -7.05
CA VAL A 491 1.73 -13.20 -8.52
C VAL A 491 3.08 -12.68 -9.07
N SER A 492 3.71 -11.76 -8.35
CA SER A 492 5.00 -11.15 -8.73
C SER A 492 6.23 -11.97 -8.28
N ALA A 493 6.03 -13.13 -7.64
CA ALA A 493 7.12 -14.01 -7.24
C ALA A 493 7.90 -14.61 -8.42
N SER A 494 7.30 -14.64 -9.62
CA SER A 494 7.98 -15.03 -10.85
C SER A 494 8.77 -13.85 -11.43
N PRO A 495 10.06 -14.03 -11.80
CA PRO A 495 10.86 -12.95 -12.37
C PRO A 495 10.38 -12.50 -13.77
N THR A 496 9.61 -13.36 -14.45
CA THR A 496 9.00 -13.07 -15.76
C THR A 496 7.49 -13.21 -15.67
N PRO A 497 6.71 -12.34 -16.33
CA PRO A 497 5.26 -12.42 -16.31
C PRO A 497 4.78 -13.70 -17.00
N LEU A 498 3.78 -14.36 -16.40
CA LEU A 498 3.30 -15.66 -16.85
C LEU A 498 1.98 -15.51 -17.62
N PRO A 499 1.85 -16.04 -18.86
CA PRO A 499 0.64 -15.87 -19.66
C PRO A 499 -0.65 -16.38 -19.01
N ASN A 500 -0.57 -17.49 -18.26
CA ASN A 500 -1.73 -18.08 -17.56
C ASN A 500 -2.30 -17.14 -16.49
N LEU A 501 -1.50 -16.22 -15.95
CA LEU A 501 -1.91 -15.25 -14.93
C LEU A 501 -2.55 -13.98 -15.54
N ARG A 502 -2.70 -13.90 -16.87
CA ARG A 502 -3.33 -12.76 -17.55
C ARG A 502 -4.67 -12.35 -16.92
N PRO A 503 -5.63 -13.25 -16.63
CA PRO A 503 -6.89 -12.86 -16.01
C PRO A 503 -6.68 -12.19 -14.65
N LEU A 504 -5.76 -12.72 -13.84
CA LEU A 504 -5.49 -12.19 -12.50
C LEU A 504 -4.76 -10.83 -12.55
N TYR A 505 -3.91 -10.59 -13.55
CA TYR A 505 -3.31 -9.27 -13.76
C TYR A 505 -4.38 -8.21 -14.09
N VAL A 506 -5.43 -8.57 -14.84
CA VAL A 506 -6.56 -7.67 -15.13
C VAL A 506 -7.35 -7.37 -13.86
N GLU A 507 -7.71 -8.39 -13.09
CA GLU A 507 -8.42 -8.23 -11.81
C GLU A 507 -7.64 -7.31 -10.85
N LEU A 508 -6.33 -7.53 -10.69
CA LEU A 508 -5.49 -6.68 -9.85
C LEU A 508 -5.44 -5.22 -10.34
N LEU A 509 -5.41 -5.00 -11.66
CA LEU A 509 -5.44 -3.65 -12.23
C LEU A 509 -6.80 -2.97 -11.94
N GLN A 510 -7.89 -3.72 -12.05
CA GLN A 510 -9.23 -3.23 -11.68
C GLN A 510 -9.35 -2.93 -10.18
N LEU A 511 -8.73 -3.72 -9.30
CA LEU A 511 -8.69 -3.41 -7.86
C LEU A 511 -8.07 -2.04 -7.57
N LEU A 512 -6.99 -1.69 -8.29
CA LEU A 512 -6.37 -0.36 -8.18
C LEU A 512 -7.29 0.72 -8.76
N ALA A 513 -7.87 0.47 -9.93
CA ALA A 513 -8.78 1.40 -10.59
C ALA A 513 -9.99 1.72 -9.72
N LEU A 514 -10.59 0.73 -9.05
CA LEU A 514 -11.77 0.88 -8.19
C LEU A 514 -11.52 1.60 -6.86
N SER A 515 -10.26 1.90 -6.51
CA SER A 515 -9.95 2.63 -5.29
C SER A 515 -10.55 4.05 -5.30
N SER A 516 -10.94 4.56 -4.12
CA SER A 516 -11.54 5.90 -3.98
C SER A 516 -10.52 7.04 -4.12
N SER A 517 -9.24 6.74 -3.96
CA SER A 517 -8.12 7.67 -4.07
C SER A 517 -6.92 6.91 -4.63
N VAL A 518 -6.13 7.61 -5.45
CA VAL A 518 -4.97 7.04 -6.14
C VAL A 518 -3.70 7.71 -5.60
N SER A 519 -2.79 6.91 -5.05
CA SER A 519 -1.45 7.34 -4.63
C SER A 519 -0.42 7.19 -5.75
N GLU A 520 0.80 7.75 -5.58
CA GLU A 520 1.89 7.50 -6.54
C GLU A 520 2.22 6.01 -6.60
N SER A 521 2.19 5.32 -5.46
CA SER A 521 2.37 3.88 -5.35
C SER A 521 1.36 3.09 -6.19
N ASP A 522 0.08 3.48 -6.17
CA ASP A 522 -0.97 2.82 -6.97
C ASP A 522 -0.69 2.96 -8.47
N LEU A 523 -0.26 4.14 -8.91
CA LEU A 523 0.08 4.42 -10.30
C LEU A 523 1.28 3.57 -10.77
N VAL A 524 2.32 3.45 -9.93
CA VAL A 524 3.50 2.61 -10.23
C VAL A 524 3.12 1.13 -10.33
N LEU A 525 2.32 0.63 -9.40
CA LEU A 525 1.84 -0.76 -9.41
C LEU A 525 0.96 -1.04 -10.63
N ALA A 526 0.08 -0.10 -10.99
CA ALA A 526 -0.74 -0.19 -12.19
C ALA A 526 0.13 -0.23 -13.46
N GLN A 527 1.15 0.62 -13.55
CA GLN A 527 2.09 0.63 -14.68
C GLN A 527 2.83 -0.71 -14.82
N GLU A 528 3.23 -1.32 -13.69
CA GLU A 528 3.86 -2.64 -13.67
C GLU A 528 2.91 -3.74 -14.17
N LEU A 529 1.63 -3.71 -13.75
CA LEU A 529 0.60 -4.64 -14.21
C LEU A 529 0.32 -4.49 -15.70
N VAL A 530 0.18 -3.25 -16.19
CA VAL A 530 0.00 -2.96 -17.62
C VAL A 530 1.17 -3.48 -18.43
N ARG A 531 2.40 -3.27 -17.97
CA ARG A 531 3.58 -3.82 -18.65
C ARG A 531 3.53 -5.35 -18.70
N ASN A 532 3.21 -6.01 -17.59
CA ASN A 532 3.10 -7.47 -17.54
C ASN A 532 2.04 -7.99 -18.52
N LEU A 533 0.89 -7.33 -18.59
CA LEU A 533 -0.21 -7.63 -19.52
C LEU A 533 0.21 -7.48 -20.99
N LEU A 534 0.91 -6.40 -21.33
CA LEU A 534 1.40 -6.16 -22.69
C LEU A 534 2.46 -7.19 -23.09
N VAL A 535 3.36 -7.58 -22.17
CA VAL A 535 4.41 -8.59 -22.41
C VAL A 535 3.81 -9.98 -22.68
N VAL A 536 2.79 -10.39 -21.92
CA VAL A 536 2.11 -11.69 -22.14
C VAL A 536 1.10 -11.66 -23.30
N GLY A 537 0.86 -10.48 -23.87
CA GLY A 537 -0.09 -10.23 -24.94
C GLY A 537 -1.55 -10.14 -24.44
N THR A 538 -2.33 -9.28 -25.09
CA THR A 538 -3.74 -9.01 -24.77
C THR A 538 -4.66 -9.32 -25.95
N SER A 539 -5.84 -9.90 -25.69
CA SER A 539 -6.92 -9.94 -26.68
C SER A 539 -7.54 -8.54 -26.86
N PRO A 540 -8.36 -8.30 -27.91
CA PRO A 540 -9.08 -7.03 -28.06
C PRO A 540 -9.99 -6.65 -26.89
N GLU A 541 -10.55 -7.64 -26.18
CA GLU A 541 -11.38 -7.45 -24.99
C GLU A 541 -10.50 -7.10 -23.79
N VAL A 542 -9.46 -7.89 -23.52
CA VAL A 542 -8.53 -7.61 -22.42
C VAL A 542 -7.85 -6.25 -22.60
N TYR A 543 -7.48 -5.88 -23.83
CA TYR A 543 -6.89 -4.58 -24.12
C TYR A 543 -7.86 -3.44 -23.83
N GLN A 544 -9.16 -3.62 -24.10
CA GLN A 544 -10.19 -2.64 -23.73
C GLN A 544 -10.24 -2.47 -22.21
N ASP A 545 -10.33 -3.57 -21.45
CA ASP A 545 -10.40 -3.53 -19.99
C ASP A 545 -9.18 -2.83 -19.36
N VAL A 546 -7.99 -3.08 -19.93
CA VAL A 546 -6.74 -2.41 -19.53
C VAL A 546 -6.81 -0.90 -19.76
N ILE A 547 -7.24 -0.47 -20.94
CA ILE A 547 -7.34 0.96 -21.26
C ILE A 547 -8.41 1.64 -20.41
N ASP A 548 -9.53 0.96 -20.13
CA ASP A 548 -10.60 1.51 -19.29
C ASP A 548 -10.14 1.69 -17.85
N ALA A 549 -9.47 0.69 -17.26
CA ALA A 549 -8.91 0.79 -15.91
C ALA A 549 -7.83 1.89 -15.79
N VAL A 550 -6.95 1.99 -16.79
CA VAL A 550 -5.93 3.06 -16.86
C VAL A 550 -6.57 4.45 -17.00
N ASN A 551 -7.64 4.57 -17.80
CA ASN A 551 -8.35 5.83 -17.95
C ASN A 551 -9.00 6.27 -16.64
N GLU A 552 -9.56 5.33 -15.88
CA GLU A 552 -10.12 5.60 -14.55
C GLU A 552 -9.04 6.06 -13.57
N LEU A 553 -7.87 5.41 -13.56
CA LEU A 553 -6.72 5.83 -12.76
C LEU A 553 -6.25 7.25 -13.13
N TRP A 554 -6.18 7.56 -14.44
CA TRP A 554 -5.83 8.90 -14.90
C TRP A 554 -6.87 9.95 -14.50
N ASP A 555 -8.17 9.64 -14.60
CA ASP A 555 -9.22 10.58 -14.20
C ASP A 555 -9.15 10.94 -12.72
N LYS A 556 -8.77 9.99 -11.88
CA LYS A 556 -8.59 10.19 -10.43
C LYS A 556 -7.29 10.90 -10.07
N SER A 557 -6.31 10.94 -10.97
CA SER A 557 -4.95 11.45 -10.72
C SER A 557 -4.50 12.58 -11.66
N ASN A 558 -5.41 13.16 -12.45
CA ASN A 558 -5.11 14.14 -13.50
C ASN A 558 -4.48 15.45 -12.98
N SER A 559 -3.17 15.42 -12.74
CA SER A 559 -2.39 16.53 -12.22
C SER A 559 -1.01 16.58 -12.87
N LEU A 560 -0.38 17.76 -12.84
CA LEU A 560 0.96 17.93 -13.42
C LEU A 560 2.01 17.06 -12.73
N GLN A 561 1.80 16.70 -11.46
CA GLN A 561 2.67 15.80 -10.71
C GLN A 561 2.73 14.40 -11.34
N TYR A 562 1.62 13.93 -11.91
CA TYR A 562 1.50 12.58 -12.48
C TYR A 562 1.51 12.58 -14.01
N LEU A 563 1.88 13.69 -14.66
CA LEU A 563 1.99 13.77 -16.12
C LEU A 563 3.00 12.74 -16.66
N ASP A 564 4.15 12.58 -15.99
CA ASP A 564 5.17 11.62 -16.40
C ASP A 564 4.64 10.19 -16.42
N TRP A 565 3.82 9.82 -15.43
CA TRP A 565 3.20 8.51 -15.39
C TRP A 565 2.29 8.30 -16.61
N ALA A 566 1.48 9.30 -16.97
CA ALA A 566 0.59 9.22 -18.12
C ALA A 566 1.38 9.13 -19.45
N LEU A 567 2.47 9.89 -19.59
CA LEU A 567 3.35 9.85 -20.76
C LEU A 567 4.08 8.51 -20.88
N ASP A 568 4.65 8.01 -19.78
CA ASP A 568 5.33 6.71 -19.76
C ASP A 568 4.34 5.57 -20.09
N LEU A 569 3.08 5.68 -19.68
CA LEU A 569 2.06 4.69 -20.02
C LEU A 569 1.64 4.77 -21.48
N ALA A 570 1.46 5.97 -22.04
CA ALA A 570 1.24 6.16 -23.48
C ALA A 570 2.42 5.60 -24.31
N GLU A 571 3.65 5.79 -23.83
CA GLU A 571 4.87 5.22 -24.41
C GLU A 571 4.84 3.68 -24.41
N MET A 572 4.41 3.06 -23.30
CA MET A 572 4.24 1.60 -23.21
C MET A 572 3.20 1.08 -24.21
N LEU A 573 2.08 1.78 -24.38
CA LEU A 573 1.04 1.41 -25.33
C LEU A 573 1.51 1.58 -26.79
N ALA A 574 2.31 2.61 -27.09
CA ALA A 574 2.82 2.88 -28.42
C ALA A 574 3.77 1.79 -28.94
N ILE A 575 4.63 1.23 -28.07
CA ILE A 575 5.67 0.28 -28.48
C ILE A 575 5.23 -1.18 -28.50
N ASN A 576 4.10 -1.49 -27.85
CA ASN A 576 3.55 -2.85 -27.80
C ASN A 576 2.44 -3.04 -28.84
N PRO A 577 2.10 -4.28 -29.21
CA PRO A 577 0.95 -4.54 -30.08
C PRO A 577 -0.32 -3.88 -29.52
N ARG A 578 -1.06 -3.17 -30.39
CA ARG A 578 -2.34 -2.51 -30.06
C ARG A 578 -3.48 -3.22 -30.81
N PRO A 579 -4.16 -4.21 -30.21
CA PRO A 579 -5.28 -4.91 -30.85
C PRO A 579 -6.43 -3.97 -31.25
N LYS A 580 -6.61 -2.88 -30.50
CA LYS A 580 -7.57 -1.80 -30.74
C LYS A 580 -6.83 -0.44 -30.74
N PRO A 581 -6.15 -0.07 -31.84
CA PRO A 581 -5.29 1.12 -31.88
C PRO A 581 -6.04 2.42 -31.53
N GLU A 582 -7.34 2.49 -31.84
CA GLU A 582 -8.21 3.63 -31.54
C GLU A 582 -8.33 3.93 -30.04
N LEU A 583 -8.24 2.93 -29.17
CA LEU A 583 -8.33 3.14 -27.72
C LEU A 583 -7.05 3.77 -27.16
N GLY A 584 -5.89 3.33 -27.66
CA GLY A 584 -4.61 3.95 -27.32
C GLY A 584 -4.54 5.41 -27.76
N LEU A 585 -5.02 5.70 -28.98
CA LEU A 585 -5.13 7.07 -29.48
C LEU A 585 -6.06 7.92 -28.60
N ARG A 586 -7.24 7.41 -28.22
CA ARG A 586 -8.17 8.13 -27.33
C ARG A 586 -7.53 8.49 -25.99
N MET A 587 -6.77 7.56 -25.40
CA MET A 587 -6.03 7.85 -24.18
C MET A 587 -4.98 8.95 -24.40
N PHE A 588 -4.21 8.87 -25.49
CA PHE A 588 -3.21 9.90 -25.80
C PHE A 588 -3.85 11.28 -26.02
N LEU A 589 -4.97 11.36 -26.74
CA LEU A 589 -5.73 12.60 -26.92
C LEU A 589 -6.24 13.18 -25.58
N LYS A 590 -6.62 12.32 -24.64
CA LYS A 590 -7.02 12.73 -23.28
C LYS A 590 -5.85 13.35 -22.50
N ILE A 591 -4.63 12.81 -22.65
CA ILE A 591 -3.41 13.42 -22.11
C ILE A 591 -3.14 14.77 -22.77
N LEU A 592 -3.26 14.87 -24.10
CA LEU A 592 -3.08 16.12 -24.82
C LEU A 592 -4.07 17.21 -24.39
N GLN A 593 -5.33 16.85 -24.11
CA GLN A 593 -6.32 17.79 -23.58
C GLN A 593 -5.93 18.35 -22.21
N PHE A 594 -5.38 17.51 -21.33
CA PHE A 594 -4.84 17.93 -20.04
C PHE A 594 -3.62 18.84 -20.21
N VAL A 595 -2.69 18.47 -21.09
CA VAL A 595 -1.50 19.26 -21.44
C VAL A 595 -1.90 20.62 -21.99
N GLN A 596 -2.88 20.69 -22.89
CA GLN A 596 -3.36 21.94 -23.48
C GLN A 596 -3.82 22.94 -22.40
N SER A 597 -4.53 22.44 -21.39
CA SER A 597 -5.01 23.24 -20.26
C SER A 597 -3.88 23.74 -19.34
N ASN A 598 -2.71 23.09 -19.38
CA ASN A 598 -1.57 23.36 -18.51
C ASN A 598 -0.28 23.69 -19.27
N ARG A 599 -0.37 24.01 -20.57
CA ARG A 599 0.74 24.06 -21.52
C ARG A 599 1.91 24.96 -21.12
N HIS A 600 1.65 26.00 -20.32
CA HIS A 600 2.65 26.94 -19.80
C HIS A 600 3.50 26.38 -18.65
N ARG A 601 3.12 25.22 -18.07
CA ARG A 601 3.82 24.57 -16.96
C ARG A 601 4.48 23.25 -17.34
N VAL A 602 4.33 22.83 -18.61
CA VAL A 602 4.90 21.59 -19.14
C VAL A 602 6.33 21.86 -19.57
N ASP A 603 7.27 21.04 -19.10
CA ASP A 603 8.70 21.20 -19.37
C ASP A 603 9.10 20.69 -20.77
N ASP A 604 10.28 21.10 -21.24
CA ASP A 604 10.77 20.74 -22.58
C ASP A 604 10.94 19.23 -22.78
N ALA A 605 11.29 18.49 -21.72
CA ALA A 605 11.41 17.04 -21.76
C ALA A 605 10.05 16.35 -22.00
N SER A 606 8.98 16.84 -21.38
CA SER A 606 7.62 16.37 -21.65
C SER A 606 7.18 16.73 -23.06
N TRP A 607 7.47 17.94 -23.53
CA TRP A 607 7.15 18.35 -24.92
C TRP A 607 7.84 17.48 -25.96
N LEU A 608 9.12 17.15 -25.75
CA LEU A 608 9.84 16.24 -26.64
C LEU A 608 9.21 14.84 -26.65
N THR A 609 8.78 14.35 -25.49
CA THR A 609 8.08 13.06 -25.38
C THR A 609 6.73 13.10 -26.09
N LEU A 610 5.98 14.20 -25.96
CA LEU A 610 4.72 14.43 -26.66
C LEU A 610 4.91 14.48 -28.18
N ASP A 611 5.99 15.11 -28.68
CA ASP A 611 6.32 15.13 -30.11
C ASP A 611 6.55 13.69 -30.64
N MET A 612 7.30 12.87 -29.89
CA MET A 612 7.55 11.47 -30.25
C MET A 612 6.26 10.63 -30.22
N LEU A 613 5.46 10.75 -29.16
CA LEU A 613 4.16 10.08 -29.07
C LEU A 613 3.18 10.55 -30.14
N GLY A 614 3.26 11.83 -30.54
CA GLY A 614 2.52 12.38 -31.67
C GLY A 614 2.81 11.63 -32.96
N LEU A 615 4.06 11.21 -33.20
CA LEU A 615 4.41 10.35 -34.34
C LEU A 615 3.85 8.92 -34.15
N ASP A 616 4.02 8.33 -32.96
CA ASP A 616 3.61 6.94 -32.69
C ASP A 616 2.09 6.71 -32.74
N PHE A 617 1.31 7.76 -32.48
CA PHE A 617 -0.16 7.76 -32.53
C PHE A 617 -0.72 8.48 -33.76
N GLU A 618 0.13 8.92 -34.70
CA GLU A 618 -0.28 9.68 -35.90
C GLU A 618 -1.07 10.96 -35.57
N ALA A 619 -0.71 11.61 -34.47
CA ALA A 619 -1.36 12.77 -33.89
C ALA A 619 -0.45 14.02 -33.82
N THR A 620 0.64 14.08 -34.60
CA THR A 620 1.61 15.18 -34.62
C THR A 620 0.95 16.56 -34.77
N SER A 621 -0.05 16.68 -35.65
CA SER A 621 -0.75 17.95 -35.87
C SER A 621 -1.48 18.46 -34.64
N TYR A 622 -1.98 17.58 -33.77
CA TYR A 622 -2.60 17.95 -32.50
C TYR A 622 -1.57 18.47 -31.50
N VAL A 623 -0.39 17.84 -31.45
CA VAL A 623 0.72 18.27 -30.58
C VAL A 623 1.20 19.66 -30.99
N GLU A 624 1.42 19.89 -32.28
CA GLU A 624 1.83 21.18 -32.83
C GLU A 624 0.84 22.31 -32.52
N GLN A 625 -0.47 22.02 -32.58
CA GLN A 625 -1.53 23.01 -32.30
C GLN A 625 -1.54 23.49 -30.84
N ILE A 626 -1.24 22.60 -29.89
CA ILE A 626 -1.30 22.94 -28.46
C ILE A 626 0.03 23.49 -27.92
N ARG A 627 1.12 23.27 -28.66
CA ARG A 627 2.46 23.74 -28.28
C ARG A 627 2.44 25.25 -28.04
N PRO A 628 3.03 25.74 -26.94
CA PRO A 628 3.21 27.17 -26.74
C PRO A 628 3.92 27.76 -27.97
N ALA A 629 3.40 28.87 -28.49
CA ALA A 629 4.12 29.63 -29.51
C ALA A 629 5.50 29.94 -28.93
N ALA A 630 6.55 29.56 -29.64
CA ALA A 630 7.91 29.73 -29.16
C ALA A 630 8.11 31.20 -28.78
N GLU A 631 8.20 31.51 -27.48
CA GLU A 631 9.06 32.62 -27.09
C GLU A 631 10.43 32.26 -27.66
N VAL A 632 11.10 33.23 -28.27
CA VAL A 632 12.45 33.05 -28.79
C VAL A 632 13.37 32.86 -27.59
N VAL A 633 13.29 31.70 -26.95
CA VAL A 633 14.38 31.13 -26.18
C VAL A 633 15.41 30.90 -27.25
N GLN A 634 16.43 31.75 -27.28
CA GLN A 634 17.67 31.41 -27.96
C GLN A 634 17.92 29.96 -27.60
N VAL A 635 17.98 29.07 -28.59
CA VAL A 635 18.50 27.73 -28.41
C VAL A 635 19.87 27.96 -27.81
N GLY A 636 19.91 27.97 -26.48
CA GLY A 636 21.12 28.03 -25.72
C GLY A 636 21.77 26.74 -26.12
N THR A 637 22.78 26.82 -26.98
CA THR A 637 23.83 25.84 -27.01
C THR A 637 24.36 25.80 -25.58
N SER A 638 23.70 25.05 -24.69
CA SER A 638 24.09 24.94 -23.29
C SER A 638 25.40 24.18 -23.32
N PRO A 639 26.56 24.84 -23.12
CA PRO A 639 27.85 24.18 -23.19
C PRO A 639 28.09 23.25 -21.99
N GLU A 640 27.12 23.16 -21.08
CA GLU A 640 27.18 22.51 -19.77
C GLU A 640 27.50 21.01 -19.84
N LEU A 641 27.04 20.32 -20.89
CA LEU A 641 27.27 18.89 -21.14
C LEU A 641 28.15 18.59 -22.36
N GLN A 642 28.72 19.61 -23.01
CA GLN A 642 29.55 19.40 -24.18
C GLN A 642 30.81 18.60 -23.82
N GLY A 643 31.01 17.45 -24.48
CA GLY A 643 32.14 16.55 -24.23
C GLY A 643 32.05 15.72 -22.95
N LYS A 644 30.98 15.86 -22.16
CA LYS A 644 30.75 15.04 -20.96
C LYS A 644 30.10 13.70 -21.31
N LYS A 645 30.39 12.67 -20.51
CA LYS A 645 29.78 11.35 -20.62
C LYS A 645 28.63 11.19 -19.62
N VAL A 646 27.44 10.86 -20.12
CA VAL A 646 26.29 10.46 -19.32
C VAL A 646 26.10 8.94 -19.44
N GLY A 647 26.25 8.22 -18.34
CA GLY A 647 25.93 6.78 -18.27
C GLY A 647 24.48 6.58 -17.82
N ILE A 648 23.72 5.73 -18.51
CA ILE A 648 22.35 5.38 -18.13
C ILE A 648 22.26 3.88 -17.89
N TYR A 649 21.86 3.48 -16.69
CA TYR A 649 21.51 2.10 -16.38
C TYR A 649 20.00 1.94 -16.28
N SER A 650 19.42 1.00 -17.03
CA SER A 650 18.02 0.60 -16.88
C SER A 650 17.78 -0.83 -17.40
N LEU A 651 16.94 -1.61 -16.71
CA LEU A 651 16.43 -2.87 -17.27
C LEU A 651 15.41 -2.66 -18.40
N THR A 652 14.88 -1.44 -18.57
CA THR A 652 14.04 -1.07 -19.72
C THR A 652 14.91 -0.47 -20.82
N GLU A 653 15.58 -1.33 -21.60
CA GLU A 653 16.54 -0.90 -22.64
C GLU A 653 15.96 0.15 -23.59
N GLN A 654 14.72 -0.03 -24.04
CA GLN A 654 14.05 0.91 -24.97
C GLN A 654 13.82 2.30 -24.37
N ALA A 655 13.57 2.39 -23.06
CA ALA A 655 13.43 3.68 -22.38
C ALA A 655 14.79 4.38 -22.25
N ALA A 656 15.85 3.64 -21.94
CA ALA A 656 17.21 4.17 -21.87
C ALA A 656 17.70 4.65 -23.25
N LEU A 657 17.44 3.91 -24.32
CA LEU A 657 17.79 4.30 -25.69
C LEU A 657 17.05 5.57 -26.15
N ARG A 658 15.78 5.73 -25.77
CA ARG A 658 15.02 6.95 -26.07
C ARG A 658 15.50 8.14 -25.26
N ALA A 659 15.75 7.96 -23.96
CA ALA A 659 16.34 9.00 -23.14
C ALA A 659 17.71 9.45 -23.69
N LYS A 660 18.52 8.50 -24.18
CA LYS A 660 19.77 8.79 -24.90
C LYS A 660 19.53 9.71 -26.09
N ARG A 661 18.61 9.37 -27.00
CA ARG A 661 18.30 10.22 -28.17
C ARG A 661 17.84 11.61 -27.75
N SER A 662 16.97 11.69 -26.75
CA SER A 662 16.45 12.95 -26.22
C SER A 662 17.56 13.83 -25.63
N LEU A 663 18.49 13.26 -24.86
CA LEU A 663 19.62 13.98 -24.30
C LEU A 663 20.60 14.45 -25.38
N GLU A 664 20.85 13.64 -26.40
CA GLU A 664 21.70 14.02 -27.55
C GLU A 664 21.10 15.17 -28.36
N VAL A 665 19.76 15.28 -28.41
CA VAL A 665 19.05 16.41 -29.03
C VAL A 665 19.07 17.66 -28.14
N LEU A 666 18.79 17.50 -26.84
CA LEU A 666 18.74 18.62 -25.88
C LEU A 666 20.12 19.22 -25.60
N TYR A 667 21.17 18.40 -25.61
CA TYR A 667 22.54 18.79 -25.27
C TYR A 667 23.53 18.37 -26.37
N PRO A 668 23.65 19.14 -27.46
CA PRO A 668 24.56 18.80 -28.56
C PRO A 668 26.00 18.59 -28.08
N GLY A 669 26.58 17.42 -28.39
CA GLY A 669 27.96 17.06 -28.03
C GLY A 669 28.12 16.30 -26.71
N VAL A 670 27.03 15.94 -26.03
CA VAL A 670 27.04 14.96 -24.92
C VAL A 670 27.29 13.54 -25.44
N ILE A 671 28.03 12.72 -24.68
CA ILE A 671 28.24 11.29 -25.00
C ILE A 671 27.34 10.47 -24.08
N VAL A 672 26.33 9.78 -24.62
CA VAL A 672 25.43 8.95 -23.81
C VAL A 672 25.68 7.46 -24.07
N GLU A 673 25.97 6.72 -23.00
CA GLU A 673 26.13 5.26 -23.01
C GLU A 673 25.08 4.60 -22.12
N VAL A 674 24.50 3.49 -22.61
CA VAL A 674 23.42 2.76 -21.91
C VAL A 674 23.90 1.37 -21.49
N ASN A 675 23.42 0.88 -20.35
CA ASN A 675 23.63 -0.48 -19.87
C ASN A 675 22.33 -1.06 -19.30
N HIS A 676 22.10 -2.36 -19.54
CA HIS A 676 20.90 -3.09 -19.10
C HIS A 676 21.25 -4.44 -18.45
N ASP A 677 22.49 -4.59 -17.96
CA ASP A 677 22.96 -5.86 -17.41
C ASP A 677 22.17 -6.22 -16.14
N HIS A 678 21.77 -7.49 -16.03
CA HIS A 678 21.02 -7.99 -14.88
C HIS A 678 21.89 -8.18 -13.62
N GLU A 679 23.21 -8.20 -13.76
CA GLU A 679 24.18 -8.47 -12.70
C GLU A 679 25.30 -7.42 -12.69
N SER A 680 26.16 -7.47 -11.67
CA SER A 680 27.34 -6.61 -11.58
C SER A 680 28.41 -7.07 -12.59
N THR A 681 28.37 -6.50 -13.80
CA THR A 681 29.36 -6.80 -14.85
C THR A 681 30.52 -5.80 -14.85
N GLN A 682 31.64 -6.21 -15.45
CA GLN A 682 32.77 -5.30 -15.69
C GLN A 682 32.39 -4.12 -16.60
N ALA A 683 31.45 -4.32 -17.53
CA ALA A 683 30.95 -3.27 -18.41
C ALA A 683 30.19 -2.19 -17.60
N LEU A 684 29.29 -2.62 -16.70
CA LEU A 684 28.56 -1.72 -15.81
C LEU A 684 29.50 -0.94 -14.88
N MET A 685 30.48 -1.63 -14.28
CA MET A 685 31.50 -0.99 -13.43
C MET A 685 32.33 0.04 -14.19
N ASN A 686 32.73 -0.26 -15.43
CA ASN A 686 33.53 0.65 -16.24
C ASN A 686 32.71 1.87 -16.67
N LEU A 687 31.44 1.69 -17.03
CA LEU A 687 30.53 2.80 -17.32
C LEU A 687 30.34 3.69 -16.08
N ALA A 688 30.11 3.08 -14.91
CA ALA A 688 29.95 3.77 -13.64
C ALA A 688 31.17 4.63 -13.28
N LYS A 689 32.38 4.10 -13.47
CA LYS A 689 33.63 4.81 -13.17
C LYS A 689 33.95 5.92 -14.17
N SER A 690 33.58 5.75 -15.44
CA SER A 690 33.97 6.66 -16.52
C SER A 690 32.96 7.77 -16.82
N ALA A 691 31.73 7.68 -16.30
CA ALA A 691 30.69 8.68 -16.53
C ALA A 691 30.90 9.95 -15.66
N ASP A 692 30.67 11.11 -16.26
CA ASP A 692 30.61 12.40 -15.56
C ASP A 692 29.28 12.57 -14.82
N ILE A 693 28.20 12.00 -15.36
CA ILE A 693 26.89 11.88 -14.72
C ILE A 693 26.42 10.44 -14.92
N PHE A 694 25.97 9.78 -13.86
CA PHE A 694 25.44 8.44 -13.92
C PHE A 694 23.97 8.42 -13.48
N VAL A 695 23.09 8.05 -14.40
CA VAL A 695 21.66 7.89 -14.16
C VAL A 695 21.36 6.41 -13.94
N PHE A 696 20.80 6.08 -12.78
CA PHE A 696 20.47 4.70 -12.42
C PHE A 696 18.95 4.58 -12.21
N ALA A 697 18.24 4.02 -13.20
CA ALA A 697 16.80 3.78 -13.16
C ALA A 697 16.45 2.63 -12.21
N TRP A 698 16.52 2.95 -10.91
CA TRP A 698 16.54 1.99 -9.81
C TRP A 698 15.23 1.22 -9.61
N ARG A 699 14.07 1.79 -9.98
CA ARG A 699 12.75 1.17 -9.76
C ARG A 699 12.57 -0.18 -10.47
N SER A 700 13.43 -0.53 -11.43
CA SER A 700 13.47 -1.86 -12.07
C SER A 700 14.72 -2.66 -11.75
N SER A 701 15.68 -2.12 -11.00
CA SER A 701 17.02 -2.70 -10.91
C SER A 701 17.10 -3.88 -9.94
N LYS A 702 17.99 -4.85 -10.23
CA LYS A 702 18.37 -5.85 -9.22
C LYS A 702 19.32 -5.24 -8.20
N HIS A 703 19.20 -5.67 -6.93
CA HIS A 703 20.01 -5.15 -5.83
C HIS A 703 21.53 -5.18 -6.10
N GLN A 704 22.04 -6.22 -6.77
CA GLN A 704 23.47 -6.36 -7.10
C GLN A 704 23.99 -5.24 -8.01
N ALA A 705 23.22 -4.81 -9.02
CA ALA A 705 23.62 -3.73 -9.92
C ALA A 705 23.65 -2.38 -9.19
N TYR A 706 22.71 -2.14 -8.27
CA TYR A 706 22.65 -0.89 -7.49
C TYR A 706 23.88 -0.71 -6.61
N TYR A 707 24.27 -1.72 -5.83
CA TYR A 707 25.42 -1.62 -4.93
C TYR A 707 26.73 -1.46 -5.68
N CYS A 708 26.91 -2.26 -6.73
CA CYS A 708 28.07 -2.16 -7.62
C CYS A 708 28.27 -0.73 -8.15
N VAL A 709 27.20 -0.10 -8.65
CA VAL A 709 27.27 1.26 -9.19
C VAL A 709 27.47 2.29 -8.06
N LYS A 710 26.75 2.14 -6.94
CA LYS A 710 26.83 3.07 -5.81
C LYS A 710 28.23 3.12 -5.18
N GLU A 711 28.96 2.01 -5.15
CA GLU A 711 30.36 1.98 -4.70
C GLU A 711 31.31 2.64 -5.70
N CYS A 712 30.98 2.62 -6.99
CA CYS A 712 31.80 3.19 -8.05
C CYS A 712 31.56 4.69 -8.28
N VAL A 713 30.35 5.20 -8.01
CA VAL A 713 29.92 6.57 -8.35
C VAL A 713 29.85 7.46 -7.11
N GLN A 714 30.46 8.64 -7.18
CA GLN A 714 30.33 9.65 -6.13
C GLN A 714 28.91 10.21 -6.07
N LYS A 715 28.38 10.41 -4.86
CA LYS A 715 26.97 10.80 -4.59
C LYS A 715 26.45 11.98 -5.41
N HIS A 716 27.28 12.99 -5.70
CA HIS A 716 26.85 14.18 -6.43
C HIS A 716 26.66 13.95 -7.94
N ARG A 717 27.22 12.87 -8.52
CA ARG A 717 27.10 12.50 -9.94
C ARG A 717 26.08 11.38 -10.17
N PHE A 718 25.49 10.84 -9.10
CA PHE A 718 24.59 9.71 -9.13
C PHE A 718 23.13 10.19 -9.09
N LEU A 719 22.40 9.99 -10.18
CA LEU A 719 21.02 10.42 -10.35
C LEU A 719 20.08 9.21 -10.32
N GLN A 720 18.97 9.35 -9.62
CA GLN A 720 17.94 8.32 -9.49
C GLN A 720 16.61 8.92 -9.95
N PRO A 721 16.19 8.68 -11.21
CA PRO A 721 14.93 9.21 -11.71
C PRO A 721 13.75 8.63 -10.92
N SER A 722 12.68 9.40 -10.85
CA SER A 722 11.43 9.02 -10.20
C SER A 722 10.68 7.93 -10.96
N GLY A 723 10.99 7.67 -12.23
CA GLY A 723 10.33 6.64 -13.04
C GLY A 723 11.30 5.73 -13.78
N LYS A 724 10.71 4.87 -14.60
CA LYS A 724 11.42 3.91 -15.47
C LYS A 724 11.40 4.34 -16.94
N GLY A 725 10.55 5.30 -17.30
CA GLY A 725 10.37 5.77 -18.68
C GLY A 725 11.40 6.80 -19.09
N SER A 726 11.45 7.06 -20.40
CA SER A 726 12.46 7.93 -20.99
C SER A 726 12.34 9.37 -20.50
N THR A 727 11.12 9.85 -20.28
CA THR A 727 10.80 11.20 -19.77
C THR A 727 11.48 11.51 -18.45
N THR A 728 11.34 10.62 -17.47
CA THR A 728 11.88 10.81 -16.11
C THR A 728 13.41 10.76 -16.08
N ILE A 729 14.02 9.91 -16.92
CA ILE A 729 15.48 9.87 -17.12
C ILE A 729 15.97 11.22 -17.64
N VAL A 730 15.38 11.72 -18.73
CA VAL A 730 15.76 13.01 -19.34
C VAL A 730 15.58 14.16 -18.36
N ARG A 731 14.44 14.25 -17.68
CA ARG A 731 14.18 15.29 -16.68
C ARG A 731 15.21 15.28 -15.57
N SER A 732 15.58 14.10 -15.04
CA SER A 732 16.56 14.00 -13.94
C SER A 732 17.92 14.60 -14.31
N VAL A 733 18.36 14.40 -15.56
CA VAL A 733 19.60 15.00 -16.08
C VAL A 733 19.41 16.49 -16.25
N SER A 734 18.31 16.95 -16.86
CA SER A 734 18.05 18.37 -17.08
C SER A 734 17.96 19.17 -15.77
N GLU A 735 17.34 18.60 -14.73
CA GLU A 735 17.29 19.19 -13.40
C GLU A 735 18.67 19.25 -12.73
N HIS A 736 19.46 18.19 -12.87
CA HIS A 736 20.82 18.16 -12.34
C HIS A 736 21.70 19.22 -13.01
N VAL A 737 21.58 19.39 -14.33
CA VAL A 737 22.27 20.44 -15.07
C VAL A 737 21.84 21.82 -14.58
N ARG A 738 20.54 22.11 -14.48
CA ARG A 738 20.05 23.41 -13.97
C ARG A 738 20.50 23.72 -12.53
N LYS A 739 20.68 22.71 -11.67
CA LYS A 739 21.14 22.90 -10.28
C LYS A 739 22.65 23.18 -10.19
N ASN A 740 23.43 22.82 -11.20
CA ASN A 740 24.89 22.91 -11.20
C ASN A 740 25.46 23.84 -12.30
N ALA A 741 24.58 24.49 -13.07
CA ALA A 741 24.89 25.66 -13.89
C ALA A 741 24.94 26.91 -13.01
#